data_AF-A0A8X6GIZ5-F1
#
_entry.id   AF-A0A8X6GIZ5-F1
#
_cell.length_a   1.000
_cell.length_b   1.000
_cell.length_c   1.000
_cell.angle_alpha   90.00
_cell.angle_beta   90.00
_cell.angle_gamma   90.00
#
_symmetry.space_group_name_H-M   'P 1'
#
loop_
_entity.id
_entity.type
_entity.pdbx_description
1 polymer ?
#
loop_
_entity_poly.entity_id
_entity_poly.type
_entity_poly.pdbx_seq_one_letter_code
_entity_poly.pdbx_strand_id
1 'polypeptide(L)'
;MSLSKITLFVLATLAVISTLVAKLQNIVYISNDVEYDDIKKEFQDDLYPDGRLQHLMWFLQISDLHLSLFKDQSRGSDLKTFCSDTVSVIQPSVVLATGDLVDARTADLLGSRQYVEEWRMYQQILYDTGVTANTTWLDIRGNHDNFNVLSLDDKNDLFRKYSVQGSKHRRSYSYTLQHDTETYNFVGIDACMDPGPKRPFNFLGVLKKDEYSHIQELTKDSKGNMTIWFGHYPTSTIVAPHPGVRELMRGTGPYLCGHLHTLGGIVPEMYTLQSTGALELELADWKENRKYRICAVDHGIFSFVDNYLEDWPLILVTNPKDALMLMPAIEPLYRILKSTHIRALIFSPHPIQLAKVKIDDGAWSELKLAEPPLYVSPWEPLKYMEGLHEMTIYAKDVKGNEKTISHQFSLDGSRPTFPLGARLALMGHISVGQAIFGVTLLITLLPLCIMKIYLCFGKGEGIKSKSERGFCRRMLFKLSLLASVEIVFWPVVIVALYVAIGPWFVGYIIDDHIGVCFVWGIFLAGTFLPGGLTYFAGTLYLLTFYIPFILCLSNCLYLQYKSITDGRQKPCSLYFYLCRHFLMLSFISWQALWAVVYFFSYGSMAFFLGFTHTWSIIMALLLWRIVFTLPESKLISIGRPKQVVGTPLLPSSQTNKHLGQPLEELTSPS
;
A
#
# COMPACT_ATOMS: atom_id res chain seq x y z
N MET A 1 6.94 13.14 44.34
CA MET A 1 5.95 13.59 43.33
C MET A 1 5.17 12.38 42.83
N SER A 2 3.89 12.23 43.15
CA SER A 2 3.08 11.16 42.54
C SER A 2 2.74 11.56 41.10
N LEU A 3 3.23 10.80 40.12
CA LEU A 3 2.80 10.96 38.73
C LEU A 3 1.27 10.80 38.67
N SER A 4 0.58 11.80 38.15
CA SER A 4 -0.88 11.73 38.02
C SER A 4 -1.23 10.58 37.06
N LYS A 5 -2.36 9.90 37.29
CA LYS A 5 -2.86 8.84 36.39
C LYS A 5 -3.00 9.32 34.92
N ILE A 6 -3.24 10.62 34.72
CA ILE A 6 -3.28 11.27 33.41
C ILE A 6 -1.88 11.30 32.78
N THR A 7 -0.86 11.62 33.57
CA THR A 7 0.53 11.61 33.10
C THR A 7 0.97 10.20 32.73
N LEU A 8 0.59 9.19 33.52
CA LEU A 8 0.87 7.78 33.20
C LEU A 8 0.20 7.35 31.88
N PHE A 9 -1.03 7.79 31.64
CA PHE A 9 -1.76 7.50 30.40
C PHE A 9 -1.16 8.19 29.18
N VAL A 10 -0.76 9.46 29.31
CA VAL A 10 -0.07 10.20 28.23
C VAL A 10 1.27 9.53 27.91
N LEU A 11 2.03 9.13 28.93
CA LEU A 11 3.29 8.41 28.76
C LEU A 11 3.09 7.04 28.09
N ALA A 12 2.06 6.28 28.49
CA ALA A 12 1.72 5.02 27.84
C ALA A 12 1.32 5.21 26.37
N THR A 13 0.56 6.25 26.07
CA THR A 13 0.16 6.59 24.69
C THR A 13 1.37 6.98 23.84
N LEU A 14 2.26 7.83 24.38
CA LEU A 14 3.50 8.21 23.72
C LEU A 14 4.44 7.00 23.54
N ALA A 15 4.49 6.09 24.50
CA ALA A 15 5.28 4.86 24.39
C ALA A 15 4.73 3.95 23.27
N VAL A 16 3.41 3.81 23.15
CA VAL A 16 2.79 3.05 22.04
C VAL A 16 3.08 3.69 20.70
N ILE A 17 2.91 5.01 20.57
CA ILE A 17 3.23 5.75 19.33
C ILE A 17 4.72 5.62 19.00
N SER A 18 5.60 5.79 19.98
CA SER A 18 7.05 5.66 19.80
C SER A 18 7.44 4.24 19.39
N THR A 19 6.85 3.21 20.00
CA THR A 19 7.08 1.81 19.60
C THR A 19 6.59 1.54 18.18
N LEU A 20 5.46 2.12 17.78
CA LEU A 20 4.94 2.02 16.42
C LEU A 20 5.88 2.69 15.42
N VAL A 21 6.35 3.90 15.72
CA VAL A 21 7.33 4.63 14.89
C VAL A 21 8.63 3.85 14.77
N ALA A 22 9.15 3.32 15.87
CA ALA A 22 10.36 2.50 15.86
C ALA A 22 10.19 1.21 15.02
N LYS A 23 9.04 0.53 15.12
CA LYS A 23 8.72 -0.62 14.27
C LYS A 23 8.64 -0.23 12.80
N LEU A 24 8.00 0.89 12.47
CA LEU A 24 7.93 1.39 11.10
C LEU A 24 9.32 1.72 10.56
N GLN A 25 10.16 2.39 11.35
CA GLN A 25 11.54 2.71 10.98
C GLN A 25 12.37 1.44 10.71
N ASN A 26 12.24 0.42 11.56
CA ASN A 26 12.94 -0.85 11.36
C ASN A 26 12.47 -1.59 10.09
N ILE A 27 11.20 -1.46 9.70
CA ILE A 27 10.66 -2.08 8.48
C ILE A 27 11.22 -1.42 7.21
N VAL A 28 11.41 -0.10 7.23
CA VAL A 28 11.91 0.68 6.08
C VAL A 28 13.41 0.97 6.15
N TYR A 29 14.11 0.29 7.07
CA TYR A 29 15.54 0.41 7.23
C TYR A 29 16.24 -0.41 6.15
N ILE A 30 17.24 0.22 5.51
CA ILE A 30 18.10 -0.41 4.52
C ILE A 30 19.44 -0.62 5.19
N SER A 31 19.89 -1.88 5.27
CA SER A 31 21.24 -2.19 5.70
C SER A 31 22.20 -1.96 4.54
N ASN A 32 23.29 -1.24 4.80
CA ASN A 32 24.40 -1.07 3.85
C ASN A 32 25.56 -2.03 4.14
N ASP A 33 25.44 -2.88 5.16
CA ASP A 33 26.53 -3.75 5.59
C ASP A 33 26.68 -4.92 4.61
N VAL A 34 27.81 -4.93 3.91
CA VAL A 34 28.31 -6.07 3.13
C VAL A 34 29.24 -6.86 4.04
N GLU A 35 29.02 -8.17 4.21
CA GLU A 35 29.94 -9.01 4.96
C GLU A 35 31.31 -9.04 4.25
N TYR A 36 32.34 -8.59 4.94
CA TYR A 36 33.68 -8.29 4.41
C TYR A 36 34.46 -9.54 3.93
N ASP A 37 33.98 -10.76 4.25
CA ASP A 37 34.67 -12.02 3.95
C ASP A 37 34.52 -12.48 2.48
N ASP A 38 33.52 -12.00 1.74
CA ASP A 38 33.29 -12.40 0.33
C ASP A 38 34.23 -11.70 -0.67
N ILE A 39 34.74 -10.51 -0.33
CA ILE A 39 35.55 -9.65 -1.21
C ILE A 39 36.86 -10.31 -1.68
N LYS A 40 37.44 -11.22 -0.87
CA LYS A 40 38.76 -11.83 -1.18
C LYS A 40 38.70 -12.93 -2.25
N LYS A 41 37.57 -13.62 -2.45
CA LYS A 41 37.41 -14.63 -3.52
C LYS A 41 37.10 -13.99 -4.87
N GLU A 42 36.43 -12.85 -4.85
CA GLU A 42 35.93 -12.13 -6.02
C GLU A 42 37.02 -11.53 -6.91
N PHE A 43 38.14 -11.07 -6.33
CA PHE A 43 39.24 -10.47 -7.10
C PHE A 43 40.00 -11.43 -8.04
N GLN A 44 39.72 -12.74 -8.02
CA GLN A 44 40.40 -13.74 -8.86
C GLN A 44 39.79 -13.94 -10.26
N ASP A 45 38.62 -13.35 -10.56
CA ASP A 45 38.00 -13.45 -11.88
C ASP A 45 38.50 -12.35 -12.84
N ASP A 46 38.83 -12.74 -14.07
CA ASP A 46 39.28 -11.88 -15.17
C ASP A 46 38.11 -11.32 -16.01
N LEU A 47 36.86 -11.60 -15.62
CA LEU A 47 35.67 -11.02 -16.25
C LEU A 47 35.41 -9.59 -15.75
N TYR A 48 35.49 -8.61 -16.64
CA TYR A 48 35.18 -7.20 -16.33
C TYR A 48 34.69 -6.43 -17.58
N PRO A 49 33.87 -5.38 -17.40
CA PRO A 49 33.37 -4.59 -18.52
C PRO A 49 34.50 -3.95 -19.36
N ASP A 50 34.50 -4.22 -20.66
CA ASP A 50 35.49 -3.72 -21.62
C ASP A 50 34.83 -3.03 -22.82
N GLY A 51 35.49 -2.99 -23.98
CA GLY A 51 34.97 -2.36 -25.20
C GLY A 51 34.06 -3.24 -26.07
N ARG A 52 33.75 -4.48 -25.66
CA ARG A 52 33.06 -5.50 -26.50
C ARG A 52 31.62 -5.77 -26.06
N LEU A 53 30.76 -6.22 -26.97
CA LEU A 53 29.34 -6.50 -26.67
C LEU A 53 29.09 -7.76 -25.83
N GLN A 54 30.10 -8.60 -25.60
CA GLN A 54 29.96 -9.88 -24.91
C GLN A 54 29.52 -9.71 -23.44
N HIS A 55 28.88 -10.75 -22.90
CA HIS A 55 28.40 -10.78 -21.50
C HIS A 55 27.41 -9.65 -21.18
N LEU A 56 26.61 -9.26 -22.18
CA LEU A 56 25.62 -8.20 -22.06
C LEU A 56 24.31 -8.64 -22.68
N MET A 57 23.28 -8.76 -21.85
CA MET A 57 21.91 -9.01 -22.29
C MET A 57 21.02 -7.82 -21.92
N TRP A 58 20.02 -7.49 -22.74
CA TRP A 58 18.98 -6.52 -22.38
C TRP A 58 17.56 -7.05 -22.63
N PHE A 59 16.62 -6.53 -21.83
CA PHE A 59 15.22 -6.91 -21.85
C PHE A 59 14.31 -5.72 -21.51
N LEU A 60 13.02 -5.86 -21.77
CA LEU A 60 12.02 -4.84 -21.47
C LEU A 60 11.03 -5.30 -20.40
N GLN A 61 10.42 -4.33 -19.71
CA GLN A 61 9.26 -4.52 -18.85
C GLN A 61 8.18 -3.50 -19.22
N ILE A 62 6.94 -3.97 -19.29
CA ILE A 62 5.71 -3.17 -19.29
C ILE A 62 4.77 -3.67 -18.19
N SER A 63 3.94 -2.80 -17.65
CA SER A 63 3.02 -3.16 -16.55
C SER A 63 1.74 -2.34 -16.62
N ASP A 64 0.67 -2.87 -16.02
CA ASP A 64 -0.56 -2.13 -15.76
C ASP A 64 -1.13 -1.50 -17.04
N LEU A 65 -1.36 -2.36 -18.04
CA LEU A 65 -1.84 -1.98 -19.37
C LEU A 65 -3.27 -1.42 -19.30
N HIS A 66 -4.11 -2.05 -18.48
CA HIS A 66 -5.54 -1.76 -18.34
C HIS A 66 -6.22 -1.50 -19.68
N LEU A 67 -6.04 -2.44 -20.62
CA LEU A 67 -6.78 -2.41 -21.87
C LEU A 67 -8.27 -2.45 -21.55
N SER A 68 -9.01 -1.45 -22.01
CA SER A 68 -10.36 -1.17 -21.54
C SER A 68 -11.33 -1.01 -22.69
N LEU A 69 -12.55 -1.53 -22.54
CA LEU A 69 -13.66 -1.23 -23.47
C LEU A 69 -14.27 0.15 -23.23
N PHE A 70 -14.11 0.70 -22.02
CA PHE A 70 -14.88 1.88 -21.58
C PHE A 70 -14.02 3.12 -21.38
N LYS A 71 -12.70 2.94 -21.26
CA LYS A 71 -11.74 4.02 -21.00
C LYS A 71 -10.63 4.00 -22.01
N ASP A 72 -10.21 5.20 -22.38
CA ASP A 72 -9.01 5.49 -23.16
C ASP A 72 -8.59 4.37 -24.13
N GLN A 73 -9.22 4.37 -25.31
CA GLN A 73 -8.95 3.38 -26.35
C GLN A 73 -7.51 3.48 -26.90
N SER A 74 -6.81 4.59 -26.67
CA SER A 74 -5.43 4.76 -27.14
C SER A 74 -4.46 3.76 -26.50
N ARG A 75 -4.78 3.23 -25.30
CA ARG A 75 -3.96 2.20 -24.62
C ARG A 75 -3.61 1.02 -25.51
N GLY A 76 -4.57 0.56 -26.32
CA GLY A 76 -4.38 -0.55 -27.24
C GLY A 76 -3.59 -0.17 -28.49
N SER A 77 -3.85 1.01 -29.10
CA SER A 77 -3.08 1.48 -30.25
C SER A 77 -1.63 1.75 -29.88
N ASP A 78 -1.40 2.34 -28.72
CA ASP A 78 -0.07 2.66 -28.22
C ASP A 78 0.69 1.38 -27.89
N LEU A 79 0.01 0.35 -27.36
CA LEU A 79 0.62 -0.96 -27.12
C LEU A 79 1.02 -1.63 -28.44
N LYS A 80 0.21 -1.45 -29.49
CA LYS A 80 0.55 -1.88 -30.85
C LYS A 80 1.79 -1.15 -31.37
N THR A 81 1.90 0.16 -31.17
CA THR A 81 3.11 0.94 -31.49
C THR A 81 4.32 0.45 -30.71
N PHE A 82 4.19 0.21 -29.40
CA PHE A 82 5.27 -0.36 -28.60
C PHE A 82 5.76 -1.70 -29.16
N CYS A 83 4.84 -2.60 -29.47
CA CYS A 83 5.18 -3.93 -30.00
C CYS A 83 5.80 -3.86 -31.41
N SER A 84 5.28 -3.00 -32.30
CA SER A 84 5.76 -2.90 -33.68
C SER A 84 7.05 -2.09 -33.82
N ASP A 85 7.17 -0.99 -33.08
CA ASP A 85 8.19 0.02 -33.34
C ASP A 85 9.25 -0.02 -32.24
N THR A 86 8.85 0.11 -30.98
CA THR A 86 9.79 0.14 -29.84
C THR A 86 10.53 -1.18 -29.67
N VAL A 87 9.81 -2.32 -29.62
CA VAL A 87 10.43 -3.64 -29.49
C VAL A 87 11.31 -3.96 -30.69
N SER A 88 10.90 -3.60 -31.90
CA SER A 88 11.68 -3.83 -33.12
C SER A 88 12.98 -3.02 -33.19
N VAL A 89 12.99 -1.80 -32.62
CA VAL A 89 14.19 -0.96 -32.53
C VAL A 89 15.13 -1.46 -31.44
N ILE A 90 14.59 -1.85 -30.28
CA ILE A 90 15.40 -2.27 -29.12
C ILE A 90 15.92 -3.71 -29.28
N GLN A 91 15.16 -4.58 -29.95
CA GLN A 91 15.46 -6.00 -30.12
C GLN A 91 15.83 -6.70 -28.79
N PRO A 92 14.99 -6.62 -27.75
CA PRO A 92 15.28 -7.22 -26.46
C PRO A 92 15.22 -8.75 -26.52
N SER A 93 15.97 -9.41 -25.63
CA SER A 93 15.91 -10.88 -25.50
C SER A 93 14.57 -11.37 -24.93
N VAL A 94 13.98 -10.57 -24.04
CA VAL A 94 12.73 -10.86 -23.33
C VAL A 94 11.91 -9.57 -23.16
N VAL A 95 10.58 -9.68 -23.20
CA VAL A 95 9.65 -8.66 -22.70
C VAL A 95 8.83 -9.23 -21.56
N LEU A 96 8.84 -8.55 -20.41
CA LEU A 96 8.00 -8.86 -19.25
C LEU A 96 6.73 -8.02 -19.29
N ALA A 97 5.56 -8.64 -19.17
CA ALA A 97 4.28 -7.97 -18.98
C ALA A 97 3.74 -8.29 -17.57
N THR A 98 3.96 -7.37 -16.63
CA THR A 98 3.83 -7.63 -15.18
C THR A 98 2.42 -7.42 -14.62
N GLY A 99 1.39 -7.88 -15.34
CA GLY A 99 0.00 -7.92 -14.85
C GLY A 99 -0.83 -6.67 -15.10
N ASP A 100 -2.11 -6.79 -14.74
CA ASP A 100 -3.20 -5.86 -15.08
C ASP A 100 -3.22 -5.58 -16.58
N LEU A 101 -3.26 -6.67 -17.34
CA LEU A 101 -3.28 -6.67 -18.80
C LEU A 101 -4.60 -6.07 -19.33
N VAL A 102 -5.71 -6.33 -18.62
CA VAL A 102 -7.03 -5.77 -18.91
C VAL A 102 -7.55 -4.90 -17.77
N ASP A 103 -8.54 -4.03 -18.05
CA ASP A 103 -9.10 -3.13 -17.04
C ASP A 103 -10.20 -3.76 -16.21
N ALA A 104 -11.02 -4.66 -16.75
CA ALA A 104 -12.03 -5.44 -16.03
C ALA A 104 -13.00 -4.62 -15.14
N ARG A 105 -13.18 -3.33 -15.42
CA ARG A 105 -14.11 -2.43 -14.70
C ARG A 105 -15.40 -2.27 -15.47
N THR A 106 -16.50 -2.12 -14.74
CA THR A 106 -17.78 -1.75 -15.35
C THR A 106 -17.74 -0.31 -15.88
N ALA A 107 -18.65 0.03 -16.81
CA ALA A 107 -18.71 1.36 -17.41
C ALA A 107 -18.87 2.50 -16.39
N ASP A 108 -19.58 2.23 -15.28
CA ASP A 108 -19.75 3.14 -14.13
C ASP A 108 -18.51 3.27 -13.23
N LEU A 109 -17.50 2.42 -13.41
CA LEU A 109 -16.25 2.34 -12.64
C LEU A 109 -16.36 1.92 -11.16
N LEU A 110 -17.53 1.51 -10.70
CA LEU A 110 -17.79 1.06 -9.32
C LEU A 110 -17.75 -0.46 -9.20
N GLY A 111 -18.12 -1.18 -10.26
CA GLY A 111 -18.08 -2.63 -10.35
C GLY A 111 -16.84 -3.17 -11.08
N SER A 112 -16.73 -4.50 -11.11
CA SER A 112 -15.70 -5.23 -11.85
C SER A 112 -16.19 -6.59 -12.32
N ARG A 113 -15.76 -7.01 -13.52
CA ARG A 113 -15.96 -8.33 -14.10
C ARG A 113 -15.01 -8.53 -15.29
N GLN A 114 -14.83 -9.78 -15.71
CA GLN A 114 -14.05 -10.09 -16.91
C GLN A 114 -14.83 -9.80 -18.21
N TYR A 115 -14.14 -9.23 -19.19
CA TYR A 115 -14.67 -8.90 -20.52
C TYR A 115 -13.85 -9.57 -21.60
N VAL A 116 -14.47 -10.47 -22.37
CA VAL A 116 -13.78 -11.22 -23.43
C VAL A 116 -13.18 -10.28 -24.49
N GLU A 117 -13.79 -9.14 -24.74
CA GLU A 117 -13.35 -8.17 -25.74
C GLU A 117 -12.04 -7.46 -25.34
N GLU A 118 -11.81 -7.18 -24.04
CA GLU A 118 -10.53 -6.62 -23.56
C GLU A 118 -9.39 -7.64 -23.74
N TRP A 119 -9.66 -8.90 -23.42
CA TRP A 119 -8.71 -9.99 -23.60
C TRP A 119 -8.43 -10.29 -25.08
N ARG A 120 -9.45 -10.23 -25.94
CA ARG A 120 -9.27 -10.33 -27.40
C ARG A 120 -8.45 -9.19 -27.94
N MET A 121 -8.64 -7.96 -27.43
CA MET A 121 -7.81 -6.82 -27.80
C MET A 121 -6.33 -7.09 -27.49
N TYR A 122 -6.01 -7.56 -26.27
CA TYR A 122 -4.65 -7.94 -25.88
C TYR A 122 -4.05 -8.98 -26.84
N GLN A 123 -4.73 -10.12 -27.01
CA GLN A 123 -4.27 -11.21 -27.86
C GLN A 123 -4.10 -10.77 -29.32
N GLN A 124 -5.04 -9.99 -29.85
CA GLN A 124 -5.00 -9.53 -31.24
C GLN A 124 -3.83 -8.57 -31.49
N ILE A 125 -3.51 -7.69 -30.54
CA ILE A 125 -2.35 -6.79 -30.67
C ILE A 125 -1.06 -7.60 -30.76
N LEU A 126 -0.87 -8.59 -29.88
CA LEU A 126 0.33 -9.44 -29.92
C LEU A 126 0.40 -10.29 -31.21
N TYR A 127 -0.74 -10.75 -31.71
CA TYR A 127 -0.84 -11.50 -32.96
C TYR A 127 -0.54 -10.62 -34.19
N ASP A 128 -1.20 -9.47 -34.31
CA ASP A 128 -1.07 -8.54 -35.44
C ASP A 128 0.36 -8.03 -35.63
N THR A 129 1.04 -7.76 -34.51
CA THR A 129 2.41 -7.24 -34.52
C THR A 129 3.46 -8.33 -34.71
N GLY A 130 3.08 -9.60 -34.50
CA GLY A 130 4.02 -10.72 -34.55
C GLY A 130 5.09 -10.68 -33.47
N VAL A 131 4.94 -9.83 -32.44
CA VAL A 131 6.00 -9.57 -31.44
C VAL A 131 6.48 -10.85 -30.74
N THR A 132 5.57 -11.80 -30.51
CA THR A 132 5.86 -13.09 -29.87
C THR A 132 6.64 -14.07 -30.74
N ALA A 133 6.74 -13.81 -32.05
CA ALA A 133 7.59 -14.58 -32.96
C ALA A 133 9.05 -14.10 -32.94
N ASN A 134 9.27 -12.81 -32.64
CA ASN A 134 10.59 -12.18 -32.67
C ASN A 134 11.25 -12.12 -31.27
N THR A 135 10.44 -12.04 -30.22
CA THR A 135 10.91 -11.89 -28.84
C THR A 135 10.13 -12.77 -27.88
N THR A 136 10.82 -13.30 -26.88
CA THR A 136 10.18 -14.04 -25.78
C THR A 136 9.30 -13.12 -24.95
N TRP A 137 8.00 -13.40 -24.92
CA TRP A 137 7.02 -12.61 -24.17
C TRP A 137 6.56 -13.36 -22.92
N LEU A 138 6.88 -12.82 -21.75
CA LEU A 138 6.55 -13.41 -20.44
C LEU A 138 5.50 -12.55 -19.73
N ASP A 139 4.24 -12.94 -19.85
CA ASP A 139 3.13 -12.30 -19.14
C ASP A 139 2.77 -13.02 -17.84
N ILE A 140 2.26 -12.25 -16.89
CA ILE A 140 1.71 -12.75 -15.64
C ILE A 140 0.45 -11.95 -15.29
N ARG A 141 -0.45 -12.54 -14.49
CA ARG A 141 -1.72 -11.90 -14.13
C ARG A 141 -1.55 -10.87 -13.01
N GLY A 142 -2.35 -9.80 -13.09
CA GLY A 142 -2.59 -8.88 -11.99
C GLY A 142 -3.99 -9.02 -11.38
N ASN A 143 -4.33 -8.17 -10.41
CA ASN A 143 -5.61 -8.29 -9.71
C ASN A 143 -6.80 -8.01 -10.64
N HIS A 144 -6.67 -7.10 -11.62
CA HIS A 144 -7.72 -6.83 -12.61
C HIS A 144 -7.97 -8.02 -13.53
N ASP A 145 -6.92 -8.76 -13.87
CA ASP A 145 -7.00 -9.99 -14.67
C ASP A 145 -7.73 -11.13 -13.93
N ASN A 146 -7.92 -10.97 -12.62
CA ASN A 146 -8.51 -11.96 -11.71
C ASN A 146 -9.76 -11.43 -10.95
N PHE A 147 -10.38 -10.33 -11.41
CA PHE A 147 -11.65 -9.89 -10.85
C PHE A 147 -12.79 -10.82 -11.22
N ASN A 148 -13.62 -11.18 -10.24
CA ASN A 148 -14.83 -11.98 -10.45
C ASN A 148 -14.56 -13.38 -11.03
N VAL A 149 -13.49 -14.03 -10.54
CA VAL A 149 -13.05 -15.36 -10.97
C VAL A 149 -13.09 -16.29 -9.75
N LEU A 150 -13.90 -17.36 -9.80
CA LEU A 150 -14.10 -18.24 -8.65
C LEU A 150 -12.88 -19.14 -8.39
N SER A 151 -12.23 -19.61 -9.46
CA SER A 151 -11.07 -20.49 -9.38
C SER A 151 -10.30 -20.47 -10.70
N LEU A 152 -9.11 -21.08 -10.72
CA LEU A 152 -8.29 -21.21 -11.92
C LEU A 152 -8.93 -22.03 -13.05
N ASP A 153 -9.94 -22.84 -12.73
CA ASP A 153 -10.68 -23.67 -13.72
C ASP A 153 -12.04 -23.03 -14.09
N ASP A 154 -12.31 -21.81 -13.61
CA ASP A 154 -13.49 -21.03 -13.98
C ASP A 154 -13.41 -20.62 -15.45
N LYS A 155 -14.55 -20.67 -16.15
CA LYS A 155 -14.69 -20.17 -17.53
C LYS A 155 -14.32 -18.69 -17.67
N ASN A 156 -14.39 -17.94 -16.57
CA ASN A 156 -14.03 -16.54 -16.48
C ASN A 156 -12.54 -16.32 -16.19
N ASP A 157 -11.71 -17.35 -15.95
CA ASP A 157 -10.25 -17.20 -15.97
C ASP A 157 -9.79 -17.03 -17.44
N LEU A 158 -9.95 -15.80 -17.93
CA LEU A 158 -9.65 -15.45 -19.32
C LEU A 158 -8.14 -15.30 -19.57
N PHE A 159 -7.34 -15.06 -18.53
CA PHE A 159 -5.87 -15.08 -18.64
C PHE A 159 -5.39 -16.41 -19.19
N ARG A 160 -5.87 -17.54 -18.64
CA ARG A 160 -5.52 -18.90 -19.10
C ARG A 160 -5.81 -19.16 -20.59
N LYS A 161 -6.69 -18.37 -21.20
CA LYS A 161 -7.14 -18.54 -22.58
C LYS A 161 -6.52 -17.55 -23.57
N TYR A 162 -6.30 -16.30 -23.16
CA TYR A 162 -5.94 -15.20 -24.06
C TYR A 162 -4.51 -14.70 -23.90
N SER A 163 -3.84 -14.97 -22.77
CA SER A 163 -2.44 -14.58 -22.56
C SER A 163 -1.45 -15.60 -23.15
N VAL A 164 -0.20 -15.19 -23.32
CA VAL A 164 0.87 -16.01 -23.92
C VAL A 164 1.26 -17.16 -22.99
N GLN A 165 1.41 -16.88 -21.70
CA GLN A 165 1.89 -17.86 -20.71
C GLN A 165 0.75 -18.55 -19.96
N GLY A 166 -0.44 -17.93 -19.94
CA GLY A 166 -1.61 -18.46 -19.25
C GLY A 166 -2.06 -19.82 -19.76
N SER A 167 -1.86 -20.17 -21.03
CA SER A 167 -2.19 -21.53 -21.50
C SER A 167 -1.19 -22.59 -21.02
N LYS A 168 0.08 -22.21 -20.84
CA LYS A 168 1.22 -23.09 -20.52
C LYS A 168 1.39 -23.31 -19.02
N HIS A 169 1.14 -22.27 -18.23
CA HIS A 169 1.42 -22.26 -16.79
C HIS A 169 0.17 -21.90 -16.00
N ARG A 170 -0.15 -22.72 -14.98
CA ARG A 170 -1.36 -22.49 -14.17
C ARG A 170 -1.22 -21.26 -13.29
N ARG A 171 -0.04 -21.04 -12.71
CA ARG A 171 0.30 -19.92 -11.83
C ARG A 171 1.75 -19.50 -12.09
N SER A 172 2.58 -19.45 -11.04
CA SER A 172 3.99 -19.09 -11.12
C SER A 172 4.76 -20.04 -12.05
N TYR A 173 5.79 -19.52 -12.70
CA TYR A 173 6.60 -20.29 -13.64
C TYR A 173 8.00 -19.71 -13.75
N SER A 174 8.91 -20.49 -14.34
CA SER A 174 10.26 -20.04 -14.67
C SER A 174 10.55 -20.18 -16.17
N TYR A 175 11.44 -19.32 -16.66
CA TYR A 175 12.00 -19.37 -18.01
C TYR A 175 13.50 -19.15 -17.92
N THR A 176 14.29 -19.99 -18.59
CA THR A 176 15.75 -19.87 -18.61
C THR A 176 16.21 -19.42 -19.98
N LEU A 177 16.91 -18.28 -20.01
CA LEU A 177 17.58 -17.74 -21.20
C LEU A 177 19.06 -18.12 -21.17
N GLN A 178 19.53 -18.72 -22.25
CA GLN A 178 20.97 -18.84 -22.53
C GLN A 178 21.37 -17.70 -23.45
N HIS A 179 22.37 -16.91 -23.03
CA HIS A 179 22.89 -15.78 -23.81
C HIS A 179 24.42 -15.79 -23.73
N ASP A 180 25.09 -15.89 -24.87
CA ASP A 180 26.53 -16.17 -24.96
C ASP A 180 26.94 -17.43 -24.16
N THR A 181 27.68 -17.23 -23.08
CA THR A 181 28.14 -18.26 -22.13
C THR A 181 27.41 -18.17 -20.79
N GLU A 182 26.44 -17.26 -20.68
CA GLU A 182 25.74 -16.93 -19.45
C GLU A 182 24.30 -17.44 -19.45
N THR A 183 23.81 -17.76 -18.26
CA THR A 183 22.46 -18.26 -18.03
C THR A 183 21.67 -17.31 -17.16
N TYR A 184 20.52 -16.86 -17.64
CA TYR A 184 19.62 -15.96 -16.93
C TYR A 184 18.29 -16.64 -16.65
N ASN A 185 17.85 -16.62 -15.40
CA ASN A 185 16.56 -17.19 -15.02
C ASN A 185 15.54 -16.08 -14.83
N PHE A 186 14.35 -16.25 -15.37
CA PHE A 186 13.20 -15.38 -15.16
C PHE A 186 12.16 -16.16 -14.35
N VAL A 187 11.75 -15.64 -13.20
CA VAL A 187 10.78 -16.32 -12.33
C VAL A 187 9.58 -15.41 -12.09
N GLY A 188 8.44 -15.81 -12.64
CA GLY A 188 7.17 -15.12 -12.52
C GLY A 188 6.41 -15.59 -11.29
N ILE A 189 6.02 -14.67 -10.40
CA ILE A 189 5.24 -14.94 -9.19
C ILE A 189 3.78 -14.52 -9.41
N ASP A 190 2.89 -15.52 -9.44
CA ASP A 190 1.45 -15.30 -9.51
C ASP A 190 0.86 -15.31 -8.09
N ALA A 191 0.76 -14.11 -7.52
CA ALA A 191 0.18 -13.90 -6.20
C ALA A 191 -1.32 -13.55 -6.25
N CYS A 192 -2.03 -13.75 -7.37
CA CYS A 192 -3.48 -13.45 -7.40
C CYS A 192 -4.26 -14.25 -6.35
N MET A 193 -5.34 -13.67 -5.82
CA MET A 193 -6.23 -14.40 -4.92
C MET A 193 -6.97 -15.54 -5.63
N ASP A 194 -7.31 -16.59 -4.90
CA ASP A 194 -8.08 -17.73 -5.40
C ASP A 194 -9.02 -18.21 -4.28
N PRO A 195 -10.32 -17.84 -4.30
CA PRO A 195 -11.03 -17.09 -5.35
C PRO A 195 -10.60 -15.61 -5.50
N GLY A 196 -10.80 -15.04 -6.69
CA GLY A 196 -10.54 -13.63 -7.03
C GLY A 196 -11.79 -12.75 -6.90
N PRO A 197 -11.97 -12.02 -5.78
CA PRO A 197 -13.19 -11.27 -5.54
C PRO A 197 -13.35 -10.08 -6.50
N LYS A 198 -14.55 -9.51 -6.57
CA LYS A 198 -14.75 -8.20 -7.18
C LYS A 198 -14.01 -7.12 -6.39
N ARG A 199 -13.80 -5.99 -7.04
CA ARG A 199 -13.28 -4.78 -6.42
C ARG A 199 -14.23 -4.25 -5.32
N PRO A 200 -13.73 -3.46 -4.36
CA PRO A 200 -12.34 -3.00 -4.22
C PRO A 200 -11.41 -3.96 -3.47
N PHE A 201 -11.88 -5.09 -2.93
CA PHE A 201 -11.06 -5.86 -1.98
C PHE A 201 -10.08 -6.87 -2.59
N ASN A 202 -10.15 -7.10 -3.91
CA ASN A 202 -9.11 -7.82 -4.65
C ASN A 202 -7.94 -6.88 -4.98
N PHE A 203 -7.14 -6.57 -3.95
CA PHE A 203 -5.99 -5.66 -4.04
C PHE A 203 -4.70 -6.28 -3.48
N LEU A 204 -4.80 -7.20 -2.51
CA LEU A 204 -3.62 -7.89 -2.01
C LEU A 204 -3.28 -9.12 -2.84
N GLY A 205 -1.99 -9.41 -2.95
CA GLY A 205 -1.51 -10.71 -3.38
C GLY A 205 -1.54 -11.73 -2.23
N VAL A 206 -1.76 -13.01 -2.54
CA VAL A 206 -1.72 -14.12 -1.60
C VAL A 206 -0.98 -15.31 -2.21
N LEU A 207 0.12 -15.72 -1.57
CA LEU A 207 0.78 -17.00 -1.83
C LEU A 207 0.32 -17.99 -0.76
N LYS A 208 -0.34 -19.07 -1.21
CA LYS A 208 -0.67 -20.22 -0.35
C LYS A 208 0.59 -21.07 -0.16
N LYS A 209 0.57 -21.99 0.81
CA LYS A 209 1.76 -22.81 1.17
C LYS A 209 2.25 -23.68 0.02
N ASP A 210 1.33 -24.29 -0.71
CA ASP A 210 1.58 -25.09 -1.91
C ASP A 210 2.24 -24.26 -3.00
N GLU A 211 1.71 -23.07 -3.31
CA GLU A 211 2.31 -22.18 -4.31
C GLU A 211 3.70 -21.69 -3.88
N TYR A 212 3.88 -21.35 -2.60
CA TYR A 212 5.17 -20.95 -2.06
C TYR A 212 6.21 -22.07 -2.21
N SER A 213 5.85 -23.31 -1.87
CA SER A 213 6.72 -24.48 -2.05
C SER A 213 7.00 -24.76 -3.52
N HIS A 214 6.01 -24.59 -4.41
CA HIS A 214 6.23 -24.72 -5.85
C HIS A 214 7.26 -23.71 -6.37
N ILE A 215 7.18 -22.44 -5.94
CA ILE A 215 8.18 -21.43 -6.32
C ILE A 215 9.58 -21.81 -5.79
N GLN A 216 9.69 -22.37 -4.59
CA GLN A 216 10.97 -22.89 -4.08
C GLN A 216 11.53 -24.03 -4.95
N GLU A 217 10.66 -24.89 -5.48
CA GLU A 217 11.07 -25.95 -6.40
C GLU A 217 11.54 -25.39 -7.75
N LEU A 218 10.84 -24.38 -8.29
CA LEU A 218 11.23 -23.70 -9.53
C LEU A 218 12.63 -23.09 -9.46
N THR A 219 13.12 -22.73 -8.26
CA THR A 219 14.42 -22.08 -8.08
C THR A 219 15.51 -22.98 -7.52
N LYS A 220 15.18 -24.19 -7.07
CA LYS A 220 16.13 -25.12 -6.45
C LYS A 220 17.28 -25.51 -7.38
N ASP A 221 17.01 -25.61 -8.68
CA ASP A 221 17.98 -25.99 -9.71
C ASP A 221 18.39 -24.80 -10.62
N SER A 222 17.94 -23.59 -10.30
CA SER A 222 18.22 -22.36 -11.05
C SER A 222 19.65 -21.87 -10.84
N LYS A 223 20.63 -22.63 -11.35
CA LYS A 223 22.04 -22.23 -11.43
C LYS A 223 22.21 -21.32 -12.64
N GLY A 224 22.15 -20.01 -12.43
CA GLY A 224 22.40 -19.00 -13.47
C GLY A 224 23.21 -17.83 -12.91
N ASN A 225 23.71 -16.99 -13.81
CA ASN A 225 24.45 -15.78 -13.51
C ASN A 225 23.60 -14.77 -12.73
N MET A 226 22.28 -14.73 -12.99
CA MET A 226 21.32 -13.91 -12.25
C MET A 226 19.90 -14.46 -12.41
N THR A 227 19.06 -14.26 -11.39
CA THR A 227 17.62 -14.54 -11.47
C THR A 227 16.82 -13.24 -11.43
N ILE A 228 16.12 -12.94 -12.50
CA ILE A 228 15.20 -11.82 -12.64
C ILE A 228 13.83 -12.28 -12.15
N TRP A 229 13.38 -11.74 -11.03
CA TRP A 229 12.06 -12.02 -10.50
C TRP A 229 11.05 -11.01 -11.04
N PHE A 230 9.84 -11.46 -11.34
CA PHE A 230 8.77 -10.56 -11.74
C PHE A 230 7.41 -11.02 -11.25
N GLY A 231 6.49 -10.09 -11.14
CA GLY A 231 5.13 -10.35 -10.66
C GLY A 231 4.32 -9.07 -10.74
N HIS A 232 3.04 -9.13 -10.41
CA HIS A 232 2.23 -7.92 -10.44
C HIS A 232 2.36 -7.09 -9.17
N TYR A 233 2.22 -7.73 -8.01
CA TYR A 233 2.16 -7.07 -6.71
C TYR A 233 3.57 -6.76 -6.19
N PRO A 234 3.83 -5.55 -5.67
CA PRO A 234 4.97 -5.28 -4.81
C PRO A 234 4.99 -6.24 -3.63
N THR A 235 6.18 -6.57 -3.11
CA THR A 235 6.28 -7.56 -2.04
C THR A 235 5.61 -7.11 -0.75
N SER A 236 5.47 -5.79 -0.55
CA SER A 236 4.73 -5.20 0.57
C SER A 236 3.22 -5.48 0.55
N THR A 237 2.65 -5.82 -0.60
CA THR A 237 1.22 -6.11 -0.78
C THR A 237 0.93 -7.61 -0.94
N ILE A 238 1.93 -8.48 -0.78
CA ILE A 238 1.78 -9.94 -0.82
C ILE A 238 1.73 -10.52 0.60
N VAL A 239 0.67 -11.28 0.88
CA VAL A 239 0.61 -12.19 2.03
C VAL A 239 1.26 -13.51 1.63
N ALA A 240 2.35 -13.89 2.30
CA ALA A 240 3.05 -15.15 2.06
C ALA A 240 3.31 -15.90 3.39
N PRO A 241 3.50 -17.23 3.35
CA PRO A 241 3.96 -17.99 4.50
C PRO A 241 5.36 -17.52 4.94
N HIS A 242 5.70 -17.76 6.21
CA HIS A 242 7.07 -17.57 6.68
C HIS A 242 8.04 -18.46 5.88
N PRO A 243 9.23 -17.98 5.45
CA PRO A 243 9.86 -16.71 5.87
C PRO A 243 9.47 -15.46 5.07
N GLY A 244 8.63 -15.58 4.05
CA GLY A 244 8.09 -14.48 3.26
C GLY A 244 8.59 -14.50 1.81
N VAL A 245 8.00 -13.66 0.95
CA VAL A 245 8.29 -13.65 -0.49
C VAL A 245 9.69 -13.11 -0.79
N ARG A 246 10.16 -12.10 -0.05
CA ARG A 246 11.50 -11.49 -0.23
C ARG A 246 12.65 -12.47 0.00
N GLU A 247 12.43 -13.48 0.85
CA GLU A 247 13.41 -14.51 1.16
C GLU A 247 13.61 -15.49 0.01
N LEU A 248 12.60 -15.68 -0.86
CA LEU A 248 12.74 -16.48 -2.07
C LEU A 248 13.79 -15.87 -3.03
N MET A 249 13.95 -14.55 -2.98
CA MET A 249 14.79 -13.78 -3.90
C MET A 249 16.19 -13.49 -3.35
N ARG A 250 16.44 -13.80 -2.07
CA ARG A 250 17.69 -13.45 -1.36
C ARG A 250 18.91 -13.96 -2.13
N GLY A 251 19.83 -13.05 -2.46
CA GLY A 251 21.10 -13.40 -3.10
C GLY A 251 21.00 -13.77 -4.58
N THR A 252 19.86 -13.53 -5.26
CA THR A 252 19.67 -14.05 -6.64
C THR A 252 19.47 -12.98 -7.72
N GLY A 253 18.74 -11.88 -7.44
CA GLY A 253 18.53 -10.79 -8.39
C GLY A 253 17.35 -9.87 -8.05
N PRO A 254 17.01 -8.93 -8.93
CA PRO A 254 15.99 -7.91 -8.70
C PRO A 254 14.55 -8.45 -8.84
N TYR A 255 13.58 -7.76 -8.24
CA TYR A 255 12.15 -8.00 -8.39
C TYR A 255 11.45 -6.85 -9.12
N LEU A 256 10.86 -7.17 -10.28
CA LEU A 256 10.19 -6.22 -11.17
C LEU A 256 8.67 -6.39 -11.06
N CYS A 257 7.95 -5.32 -10.72
CA CYS A 257 6.51 -5.36 -10.49
C CYS A 257 5.76 -4.11 -10.97
N GLY A 258 4.46 -4.06 -10.71
CA GLY A 258 3.54 -2.97 -11.07
C GLY A 258 2.56 -2.64 -9.94
N HIS A 259 1.26 -2.55 -10.26
CA HIS A 259 0.11 -2.53 -9.34
C HIS A 259 -0.18 -1.22 -8.60
N LEU A 260 0.82 -0.43 -8.19
CA LEU A 260 0.60 0.77 -7.37
C LEU A 260 0.47 2.06 -8.18
N HIS A 261 0.84 2.05 -9.45
CA HIS A 261 0.72 3.18 -10.38
C HIS A 261 1.34 4.46 -9.80
N THR A 262 2.53 4.40 -9.20
CA THR A 262 3.17 5.57 -8.54
C THR A 262 2.33 6.22 -7.44
N LEU A 263 1.36 5.49 -6.87
CA LEU A 263 0.32 6.01 -5.98
C LEU A 263 -0.42 7.23 -6.56
N GLY A 264 -0.70 7.19 -7.87
CA GLY A 264 -1.32 8.29 -8.60
C GLY A 264 -0.40 9.51 -8.78
N GLY A 265 0.90 9.28 -8.98
CA GLY A 265 1.93 10.30 -9.17
C GLY A 265 2.50 10.90 -7.88
N ILE A 266 2.04 10.47 -6.70
CA ILE A 266 2.55 10.95 -5.41
C ILE A 266 3.98 10.45 -5.16
N VAL A 267 4.30 9.24 -5.66
CA VAL A 267 5.63 8.65 -5.56
C VAL A 267 6.09 8.30 -6.98
N PRO A 268 6.67 9.25 -7.73
CA PRO A 268 6.99 9.05 -9.14
C PRO A 268 8.10 8.03 -9.40
N GLU A 269 8.97 7.80 -8.42
CA GLU A 269 10.05 6.80 -8.45
C GLU A 269 9.76 5.75 -7.38
N MET A 270 9.29 4.59 -7.80
CA MET A 270 8.89 3.50 -6.91
C MET A 270 9.92 2.37 -6.96
N TYR A 271 11.11 2.70 -6.48
CA TYR A 271 12.22 1.77 -6.35
C TYR A 271 12.73 1.76 -4.91
N THR A 272 13.17 0.61 -4.45
CA THR A 272 13.87 0.50 -3.18
C THR A 272 14.79 -0.72 -3.14
N LEU A 273 15.61 -0.82 -2.09
CA LEU A 273 16.38 -2.01 -1.77
C LEU A 273 15.67 -2.75 -0.64
N GLN A 274 15.28 -4.00 -0.90
CA GLN A 274 14.68 -4.87 0.09
C GLN A 274 15.65 -5.14 1.23
N SER A 275 15.10 -5.50 2.39
CA SER A 275 15.90 -5.95 3.55
C SER A 275 16.75 -7.21 3.28
N THR A 276 16.47 -7.92 2.19
CA THR A 276 17.20 -9.12 1.73
C THR A 276 18.31 -8.79 0.71
N GLY A 277 18.48 -7.52 0.33
CA GLY A 277 19.53 -7.05 -0.57
C GLY A 277 19.16 -7.00 -2.06
N ALA A 278 17.96 -7.44 -2.44
CA ALA A 278 17.45 -7.33 -3.81
C ALA A 278 16.77 -5.97 -4.05
N LEU A 279 16.88 -5.43 -5.27
CA LEU A 279 16.05 -4.29 -5.68
C LEU A 279 14.59 -4.71 -5.82
N GLU A 280 13.68 -3.83 -5.38
CA GLU A 280 12.25 -3.91 -5.64
C GLU A 280 11.85 -2.73 -6.52
N LEU A 281 11.36 -3.06 -7.72
CA LEU A 281 11.23 -2.11 -8.82
C LEU A 281 9.79 -2.11 -9.35
N GLU A 282 8.94 -1.25 -8.79
CA GLU A 282 7.60 -1.03 -9.33
C GLU A 282 7.69 -0.08 -10.52
N LEU A 283 7.27 -0.56 -11.69
CA LEU A 283 7.21 0.25 -12.91
C LEU A 283 5.93 1.08 -12.90
N ALA A 284 6.07 2.38 -13.16
CA ALA A 284 4.93 3.26 -13.39
C ALA A 284 4.08 2.77 -14.57
N ASP A 285 2.79 3.02 -14.49
CA ASP A 285 1.83 2.31 -15.32
C ASP A 285 1.81 2.70 -16.80
N TRP A 286 1.49 1.72 -17.62
CA TRP A 286 1.15 1.97 -19.01
C TRP A 286 -0.15 2.77 -19.14
N LYS A 287 -1.17 2.42 -18.35
CA LYS A 287 -2.56 2.93 -18.40
C LYS A 287 -2.72 4.45 -18.54
N GLU A 288 -1.97 5.25 -17.81
CA GLU A 288 -2.02 6.71 -17.87
C GLU A 288 -0.70 7.30 -18.39
N ASN A 289 0.44 6.67 -18.11
CA ASN A 289 1.76 7.25 -18.38
C ASN A 289 2.48 6.67 -19.59
N ARG A 290 2.00 5.55 -20.17
CA ARG A 290 2.67 4.82 -21.28
C ARG A 290 4.16 4.58 -21.00
N LYS A 291 4.48 4.31 -19.74
CA LYS A 291 5.84 4.02 -19.32
C LYS A 291 6.19 2.57 -19.57
N TYR A 292 7.44 2.35 -19.94
CA TYR A 292 8.08 1.04 -20.02
C TYR A 292 9.51 1.16 -19.48
N ARG A 293 10.11 0.03 -19.16
CA ARG A 293 11.48 -0.03 -18.64
C ARG A 293 12.35 -0.86 -19.57
N ILE A 294 13.57 -0.38 -19.77
CA ILE A 294 14.66 -1.18 -20.33
C ILE A 294 15.61 -1.56 -19.20
N CYS A 295 16.00 -2.83 -19.20
CA CYS A 295 16.93 -3.41 -18.26
C CYS A 295 18.08 -4.06 -19.02
N ALA A 296 19.25 -4.11 -18.39
CA ALA A 296 20.39 -4.84 -18.89
C ALA A 296 21.14 -5.53 -17.76
N VAL A 297 21.72 -6.69 -18.05
CA VAL A 297 22.73 -7.32 -17.22
C VAL A 297 24.04 -7.30 -17.99
N ASP A 298 25.02 -6.55 -17.49
CA ASP A 298 26.34 -6.36 -18.09
C ASP A 298 27.40 -6.93 -17.15
N HIS A 299 28.01 -8.05 -17.53
CA HIS A 299 29.00 -8.75 -16.70
C HIS A 299 28.48 -9.03 -15.27
N GLY A 300 27.21 -9.47 -15.16
CA GLY A 300 26.56 -9.76 -13.88
C GLY A 300 26.06 -8.54 -13.09
N ILE A 301 26.16 -7.32 -13.65
CA ILE A 301 25.67 -6.08 -13.02
C ILE A 301 24.36 -5.66 -13.68
N PHE A 302 23.30 -5.46 -12.90
CA PHE A 302 21.96 -5.15 -13.39
C PHE A 302 21.68 -3.65 -13.42
N SER A 303 21.45 -3.07 -14.58
CA SER A 303 21.03 -1.66 -14.74
C SER A 303 19.65 -1.55 -15.36
N PHE A 304 18.92 -0.47 -15.07
CA PHE A 304 17.65 -0.19 -15.73
C PHE A 304 17.40 1.31 -15.89
N VAL A 305 16.48 1.65 -16.78
CA VAL A 305 15.92 3.01 -16.91
C VAL A 305 14.47 2.95 -17.39
N ASP A 306 13.64 3.82 -16.84
CA ASP A 306 12.23 3.99 -17.22
C ASP A 306 12.10 5.05 -18.29
N ASN A 307 11.26 4.79 -19.29
CA ASN A 307 11.07 5.65 -20.45
C ASN A 307 9.60 5.80 -20.79
N TYR A 308 9.27 6.92 -21.42
CA TYR A 308 7.97 7.12 -22.05
C TYR A 308 7.98 6.52 -23.46
N LEU A 309 6.82 6.06 -23.91
CA LEU A 309 6.62 5.65 -25.30
C LEU A 309 7.03 6.82 -26.25
N GLU A 310 7.70 6.48 -27.34
CA GLU A 310 8.17 7.43 -28.38
C GLU A 310 9.20 8.49 -27.92
N ASP A 311 9.75 8.39 -26.71
CA ASP A 311 10.80 9.29 -26.20
C ASP A 311 12.22 8.81 -26.56
N TRP A 312 12.67 9.16 -27.76
CA TRP A 312 13.96 8.77 -28.35
C TRP A 312 15.00 9.91 -28.34
N PRO A 313 16.32 9.61 -28.34
CA PRO A 313 16.95 8.30 -28.19
C PRO A 313 16.86 7.77 -26.74
N LEU A 314 16.90 6.46 -26.55
CA LEU A 314 17.01 5.85 -25.21
C LEU A 314 18.48 5.70 -24.83
N ILE A 315 18.80 5.93 -23.55
CA ILE A 315 20.16 5.79 -23.02
C ILE A 315 20.08 4.99 -21.72
N LEU A 316 20.76 3.85 -21.65
CA LEU A 316 20.93 3.05 -20.44
C LEU A 316 22.41 2.89 -20.14
N VAL A 317 22.89 3.43 -19.02
CA VAL A 317 24.28 3.24 -18.59
C VAL A 317 24.41 1.92 -17.85
N THR A 318 25.32 1.08 -18.32
CA THR A 318 25.59 -0.23 -17.70
C THR A 318 26.88 -0.21 -16.87
N ASN A 319 27.86 0.61 -17.24
CA ASN A 319 29.09 0.77 -16.49
C ASN A 319 29.66 2.20 -16.57
N PRO A 320 29.98 2.87 -15.45
CA PRO A 320 29.59 2.53 -14.08
C PRO A 320 28.08 2.76 -13.88
N LYS A 321 27.44 1.80 -13.21
CA LYS A 321 26.01 1.82 -12.86
C LYS A 321 25.69 2.89 -11.80
N ASP A 322 24.45 3.35 -11.77
CA ASP A 322 23.90 4.22 -10.73
C ASP A 322 24.08 3.62 -9.31
N ALA A 323 24.74 4.38 -8.43
CA ALA A 323 25.01 4.05 -7.04
C ALA A 323 23.72 3.75 -6.27
N LEU A 324 22.63 4.49 -6.52
CA LEU A 324 21.36 4.28 -5.85
C LEU A 324 20.84 2.85 -6.05
N MET A 325 21.12 2.27 -7.22
CA MET A 325 20.58 0.98 -7.67
C MET A 325 21.49 -0.22 -7.39
N LEU A 326 22.62 -0.05 -6.69
CA LEU A 326 23.52 -1.17 -6.41
C LEU A 326 22.83 -2.27 -5.58
N MET A 327 23.16 -3.54 -5.84
CA MET A 327 22.79 -4.70 -5.01
C MET A 327 24.06 -5.41 -4.52
N PRO A 328 24.76 -4.88 -3.49
CA PRO A 328 26.08 -5.39 -3.10
C PRO A 328 26.10 -6.85 -2.65
N ALA A 329 24.97 -7.38 -2.17
CA ALA A 329 24.84 -8.79 -1.77
C ALA A 329 24.57 -9.75 -2.95
N ILE A 330 24.49 -9.23 -4.17
CA ILE A 330 24.08 -9.97 -5.38
C ILE A 330 25.05 -9.71 -6.54
N GLU A 331 25.49 -8.46 -6.70
CA GLU A 331 26.27 -8.02 -7.86
C GLU A 331 27.78 -8.06 -7.60
N PRO A 332 28.59 -8.50 -8.59
CA PRO A 332 30.04 -8.50 -8.51
C PRO A 332 30.62 -7.09 -8.73
N LEU A 333 30.38 -6.17 -7.81
CA LEU A 333 30.67 -4.72 -7.98
C LEU A 333 32.16 -4.41 -8.19
N TYR A 334 33.06 -5.28 -7.73
CA TYR A 334 34.51 -5.18 -7.99
C TYR A 334 34.85 -5.16 -9.50
N ARG A 335 33.97 -5.70 -10.36
CA ARG A 335 34.17 -5.68 -11.82
C ARG A 335 34.11 -4.26 -12.40
N ILE A 336 33.34 -3.35 -11.78
CA ILE A 336 33.32 -1.92 -12.16
C ILE A 336 34.72 -1.31 -11.96
N LEU A 337 35.35 -1.61 -10.84
CA LEU A 337 36.69 -1.13 -10.51
C LEU A 337 37.77 -1.65 -11.48
N LYS A 338 37.62 -2.88 -11.98
CA LYS A 338 38.53 -3.47 -12.98
C LYS A 338 38.24 -3.02 -14.42
N SER A 339 37.09 -2.38 -14.65
CA SER A 339 36.63 -2.06 -16.01
C SER A 339 37.56 -1.08 -16.74
N THR A 340 37.57 -1.17 -18.07
CA THR A 340 38.41 -0.31 -18.92
C THR A 340 37.61 0.76 -19.66
N HIS A 341 36.28 0.61 -19.72
CA HIS A 341 35.39 1.48 -20.49
C HIS A 341 34.15 1.86 -19.70
N ILE A 342 33.72 3.11 -19.84
CA ILE A 342 32.32 3.51 -19.63
C ILE A 342 31.50 2.87 -20.74
N ARG A 343 30.36 2.29 -20.41
CA ARG A 343 29.47 1.57 -21.33
C ARG A 343 28.04 2.08 -21.18
N ALA A 344 27.42 2.38 -22.31
CA ALA A 344 26.01 2.74 -22.40
C ALA A 344 25.36 2.09 -23.61
N LEU A 345 24.15 1.56 -23.43
CA LEU A 345 23.29 1.15 -24.52
C LEU A 345 22.48 2.35 -25.01
N ILE A 346 22.57 2.66 -26.30
CA ILE A 346 21.86 3.77 -26.91
C ILE A 346 21.00 3.25 -28.07
N PHE A 347 19.70 3.51 -27.99
CA PHE A 347 18.72 3.03 -28.98
C PHE A 347 18.00 4.22 -29.63
N SER A 348 17.80 4.15 -30.94
CA SER A 348 16.94 5.08 -31.67
C SER A 348 16.46 4.44 -32.97
N PRO A 349 15.26 4.78 -33.47
CA PRO A 349 14.81 4.43 -34.83
C PRO A 349 15.73 4.98 -35.93
N HIS A 350 16.59 5.94 -35.59
CA HIS A 350 17.53 6.59 -36.50
C HIS A 350 18.97 6.47 -35.98
N PRO A 351 19.97 6.39 -36.88
CA PRO A 351 21.37 6.34 -36.47
C PRO A 351 21.75 7.48 -35.52
N ILE A 352 22.53 7.16 -34.48
CA ILE A 352 23.08 8.16 -33.56
C ILE A 352 24.18 8.95 -34.28
N GLN A 353 24.02 10.27 -34.36
CA GLN A 353 24.98 11.19 -34.95
C GLN A 353 26.09 11.56 -33.96
N LEU A 354 25.73 11.76 -32.69
CA LEU A 354 26.63 12.23 -31.65
C LEU A 354 26.28 11.56 -30.32
N ALA A 355 27.26 10.95 -29.67
CA ALA A 355 27.15 10.48 -28.29
C ALA A 355 28.40 10.93 -27.51
N LYS A 356 28.19 11.43 -26.29
CA LYS A 356 29.29 11.93 -25.44
C LYS A 356 28.96 11.74 -23.97
N VAL A 357 30.01 11.59 -23.16
CA VAL A 357 29.95 11.43 -21.71
C VAL A 357 30.83 12.47 -21.02
N LYS A 358 30.43 12.89 -19.82
CA LYS A 358 31.21 13.74 -18.93
C LYS A 358 31.06 13.19 -17.50
N ILE A 359 32.15 13.20 -16.73
CA ILE A 359 32.15 12.88 -15.30
C ILE A 359 32.48 14.16 -14.52
N ASP A 360 31.72 14.42 -13.47
CA ASP A 360 31.79 15.60 -12.60
C ASP A 360 31.88 16.90 -13.43
N ASP A 361 32.80 17.80 -13.10
CA ASP A 361 33.08 19.01 -13.88
C ASP A 361 34.09 18.81 -15.02
N GLY A 362 34.36 17.55 -15.37
CA GLY A 362 35.31 17.18 -16.43
C GLY A 362 34.92 17.63 -17.84
N ALA A 363 35.80 17.34 -18.79
CA ALA A 363 35.54 17.58 -20.21
C ALA A 363 34.62 16.51 -20.80
N TRP A 364 33.83 16.90 -21.80
CA TRP A 364 33.08 15.94 -22.62
C TRP A 364 34.04 15.05 -23.41
N SER A 365 33.85 13.74 -23.30
CA SER A 365 34.54 12.72 -24.07
C SER A 365 33.56 12.03 -25.02
N GLU A 366 34.04 11.62 -26.19
CA GLU A 366 33.22 10.91 -27.17
C GLU A 366 32.86 9.50 -26.65
N LEU A 367 31.59 9.12 -26.83
CA LEU A 367 31.13 7.74 -26.70
C LEU A 367 31.10 7.14 -28.11
N LYS A 368 32.03 6.24 -28.40
CA LYS A 368 32.16 5.61 -29.71
C LYS A 368 31.28 4.38 -29.80
N LEU A 369 30.64 4.19 -30.95
CA LEU A 369 29.92 2.96 -31.25
C LEU A 369 30.94 1.80 -31.28
N ALA A 370 30.79 0.83 -30.37
CA ALA A 370 31.53 -0.42 -30.43
C ALA A 370 30.82 -1.37 -31.41
N GLU A 371 29.63 -1.80 -31.02
CA GLU A 371 28.72 -2.62 -31.81
C GLU A 371 27.29 -2.20 -31.42
N PRO A 372 26.34 -1.98 -32.34
CA PRO A 372 24.98 -1.61 -31.95
C PRO A 372 24.36 -2.64 -31.01
N PRO A 373 23.75 -2.24 -29.88
CA PRO A 373 23.46 -0.88 -29.43
C PRO A 373 24.48 -0.26 -28.44
N LEU A 374 25.65 -0.87 -28.25
CA LEU A 374 26.68 -0.50 -27.27
C LEU A 374 27.60 0.65 -27.74
N TYR A 375 27.65 1.70 -26.92
CA TYR A 375 28.57 2.82 -27.03
C TYR A 375 29.53 2.83 -25.84
N VAL A 376 30.81 3.10 -26.10
CA VAL A 376 31.88 3.01 -25.10
C VAL A 376 32.83 4.20 -25.12
N SER A 377 33.40 4.51 -23.96
CA SER A 377 34.48 5.49 -23.82
C SER A 377 35.54 4.97 -22.84
N PRO A 378 36.84 4.96 -23.19
CA PRO A 378 37.88 4.56 -22.25
C PRO A 378 37.87 5.44 -21.00
N TRP A 379 38.09 4.84 -19.83
CA TRP A 379 38.19 5.58 -18.57
C TRP A 379 39.17 4.93 -17.62
N GLU A 380 39.46 5.61 -16.51
CA GLU A 380 40.39 5.15 -15.48
C GLU A 380 39.68 5.15 -14.11
N PRO A 381 39.13 4.00 -13.67
CA PRO A 381 38.32 3.91 -12.46
C PRO A 381 39.02 4.44 -11.20
N LEU A 382 40.35 4.28 -11.11
CA LEU A 382 41.16 4.68 -9.96
C LEU A 382 41.10 6.20 -9.67
N LYS A 383 40.67 7.02 -10.63
CA LYS A 383 40.44 8.46 -10.41
C LYS A 383 39.18 8.78 -9.61
N TYR A 384 38.28 7.81 -9.46
CA TYR A 384 36.92 7.98 -8.93
C TYR A 384 36.66 7.05 -7.74
N MET A 385 37.71 6.76 -6.96
CA MET A 385 37.67 5.77 -5.87
C MET A 385 36.87 6.22 -4.65
N GLU A 386 36.77 7.53 -4.40
CA GLU A 386 36.24 8.07 -3.15
C GLU A 386 34.99 8.91 -3.40
N GLY A 387 33.89 8.54 -2.74
CA GLY A 387 32.65 9.28 -2.76
C GLY A 387 31.76 9.03 -3.97
N LEU A 388 30.79 9.94 -4.14
CA LEU A 388 29.84 9.94 -5.25
C LEU A 388 30.34 10.86 -6.36
N HIS A 389 30.27 10.36 -7.58
CA HIS A 389 30.62 11.09 -8.80
C HIS A 389 29.40 11.19 -9.71
N GLU A 390 29.22 12.33 -10.38
CA GLU A 390 28.11 12.54 -11.31
C GLU A 390 28.55 12.20 -12.73
N MET A 391 27.83 11.30 -13.40
CA MET A 391 28.03 10.98 -14.81
C MET A 391 26.87 11.55 -15.62
N THR A 392 27.18 12.31 -16.67
CA THR A 392 26.21 12.83 -17.61
C THR A 392 26.49 12.30 -19.01
N ILE A 393 25.47 11.74 -19.66
CA ILE A 393 25.53 11.25 -21.05
C ILE A 393 24.56 12.05 -21.91
N TYR A 394 25.01 12.43 -23.10
CA TYR A 394 24.20 13.05 -24.13
C TYR A 394 24.26 12.21 -25.41
N ALA A 395 23.11 12.00 -26.05
CA ALA A 395 23.02 11.38 -27.36
C ALA A 395 22.09 12.19 -28.28
N LYS A 396 22.41 12.22 -29.58
CA LYS A 396 21.61 12.84 -30.63
C LYS A 396 21.60 11.98 -31.88
N ASP A 397 20.43 11.76 -32.45
CA ASP A 397 20.27 11.05 -33.72
C ASP A 397 20.29 11.97 -34.94
N VAL A 398 20.37 11.38 -36.13
CA VAL A 398 20.40 12.11 -37.41
C VAL A 398 19.10 12.85 -37.76
N LYS A 399 17.99 12.57 -37.06
CA LYS A 399 16.73 13.33 -37.20
C LYS A 399 16.65 14.51 -36.22
N GLY A 400 17.64 14.65 -35.36
CA GLY A 400 17.73 15.74 -34.41
C GLY A 400 17.08 15.44 -33.07
N ASN A 401 16.57 14.22 -32.84
CA ASN A 401 16.11 13.83 -31.51
C ASN A 401 17.34 13.70 -30.61
N GLU A 402 17.26 14.24 -29.40
CA GLU A 402 18.38 14.27 -28.47
C GLU A 402 17.91 14.05 -27.04
N LYS A 403 18.76 13.38 -26.24
CA LYS A 403 18.48 13.08 -24.84
C LYS A 403 19.74 13.26 -24.01
N THR A 404 19.56 13.82 -22.82
CA THR A 404 20.61 13.90 -21.79
C THR A 404 20.12 13.19 -20.55
N ILE A 405 20.94 12.32 -19.99
CA ILE A 405 20.68 11.67 -18.69
C ILE A 405 21.86 11.91 -17.76
N SER A 406 21.59 11.94 -16.46
CA SER A 406 22.61 12.05 -15.42
C SER A 406 22.26 11.13 -14.25
N HIS A 407 23.27 10.48 -13.69
CA HIS A 407 23.15 9.71 -12.44
C HIS A 407 24.45 9.79 -11.63
N GLN A 408 24.38 9.37 -10.37
CA GLN A 408 25.57 9.30 -9.50
C GLN A 408 26.09 7.86 -9.45
N PHE A 409 27.41 7.67 -9.52
CA PHE A 409 28.05 6.37 -9.31
C PHE A 409 29.09 6.47 -8.18
N SER A 410 29.47 5.32 -7.62
CA SER A 410 30.52 5.22 -6.60
C SER A 410 31.30 3.92 -6.74
N LEU A 411 32.56 3.93 -6.29
CA LEU A 411 33.44 2.76 -6.26
C LEU A 411 33.81 2.30 -4.84
N ASP A 412 33.48 3.10 -3.82
CA ASP A 412 33.68 2.81 -2.40
C ASP A 412 32.42 2.32 -1.67
N GLY A 413 31.29 2.23 -2.38
CA GLY A 413 29.99 1.85 -1.81
C GLY A 413 29.18 3.03 -1.26
N SER A 414 29.65 4.28 -1.40
CA SER A 414 28.86 5.48 -1.11
C SER A 414 27.53 5.45 -1.88
N ARG A 415 26.41 5.73 -1.21
CA ARG A 415 25.07 5.60 -1.81
C ARG A 415 24.12 6.75 -1.41
N PRO A 416 23.36 7.31 -2.36
CA PRO A 416 22.19 8.13 -2.04
C PRO A 416 21.09 7.32 -1.34
N THR A 417 20.12 8.00 -0.73
CA THR A 417 18.98 7.33 -0.07
C THR A 417 17.77 7.29 -0.97
N PHE A 418 17.10 6.13 -1.08
CA PHE A 418 15.80 6.03 -1.72
C PHE A 418 14.76 6.98 -1.08
N PRO A 419 13.84 7.56 -1.88
CA PRO A 419 12.77 8.40 -1.38
C PRO A 419 11.97 7.72 -0.27
N LEU A 420 11.62 8.47 0.78
CA LEU A 420 10.87 7.92 1.93
C LEU A 420 9.51 7.35 1.49
N GLY A 421 8.84 7.97 0.52
CA GLY A 421 7.56 7.49 -0.02
C GLY A 421 7.69 6.09 -0.63
N ALA A 422 8.72 5.87 -1.47
CA ALA A 422 8.98 4.58 -2.10
C ALA A 422 9.29 3.50 -1.05
N ARG A 423 10.14 3.82 -0.06
CA ARG A 423 10.44 2.90 1.05
C ARG A 423 9.19 2.52 1.85
N LEU A 424 8.31 3.47 2.17
CA LEU A 424 7.07 3.18 2.89
C LEU A 424 6.11 2.32 2.05
N ALA A 425 5.99 2.59 0.76
CA ALA A 425 5.09 1.89 -0.13
C ALA A 425 5.56 0.45 -0.44
N LEU A 426 6.85 0.26 -0.68
CA LEU A 426 7.43 -1.00 -1.17
C LEU A 426 8.05 -1.87 -0.08
N MET A 427 8.55 -1.28 1.01
CA MET A 427 9.09 -2.06 2.14
C MET A 427 8.04 -2.35 3.21
N GLY A 428 6.90 -1.66 3.17
CA GLY A 428 5.80 -1.79 4.13
C GLY A 428 5.26 -3.22 4.28
N HIS A 429 4.47 -3.43 5.33
CA HIS A 429 3.83 -4.72 5.60
C HIS A 429 2.35 -4.49 5.91
N ILE A 430 1.49 -5.46 5.58
CA ILE A 430 0.02 -5.37 5.77
C ILE A 430 -0.36 -5.07 7.23
N SER A 431 0.46 -5.47 8.19
CA SER A 431 0.30 -5.14 9.62
C SER A 431 0.30 -3.63 9.91
N VAL A 432 0.84 -2.79 9.03
CA VAL A 432 0.75 -1.34 9.14
C VAL A 432 -0.70 -0.87 9.05
N GLY A 433 -1.49 -1.41 8.12
CA GLY A 433 -2.92 -1.12 8.01
C GLY A 433 -3.68 -1.52 9.27
N GLN A 434 -3.34 -2.68 9.87
CA GLN A 434 -3.92 -3.15 11.13
C GLN A 434 -3.62 -2.18 12.29
N ALA A 435 -2.36 -1.73 12.38
CA ALA A 435 -1.94 -0.80 13.42
C ALA A 435 -2.63 0.56 13.27
N ILE A 436 -2.70 1.09 12.04
CA ILE A 436 -3.42 2.33 11.73
C ILE A 436 -4.89 2.22 12.15
N PHE A 437 -5.57 1.15 11.71
CA PHE A 437 -6.97 0.91 12.08
C PHE A 437 -7.15 0.82 13.60
N GLY A 438 -6.31 0.05 14.28
CA GLY A 438 -6.36 -0.10 15.74
C GLY A 438 -6.18 1.22 16.47
N VAL A 439 -5.23 2.06 16.06
CA VAL A 439 -5.01 3.41 16.62
C VAL A 439 -6.23 4.30 16.36
N THR A 440 -6.78 4.32 15.14
CA THR A 440 -7.99 5.11 14.83
C THR A 440 -9.20 4.66 15.65
N LEU A 441 -9.35 3.35 15.86
CA LEU A 441 -10.40 2.80 16.71
C LEU A 441 -10.24 3.23 18.17
N LEU A 442 -9.00 3.21 18.70
CA LEU A 442 -8.71 3.71 20.04
C LEU A 442 -8.98 5.21 20.18
N ILE A 443 -8.62 6.02 19.19
CA ILE A 443 -8.93 7.46 19.15
C ILE A 443 -10.45 7.70 19.17
N THR A 444 -11.23 6.80 18.55
CA THR A 444 -12.70 6.87 18.54
C THR A 444 -13.28 6.52 19.92
N LEU A 445 -12.78 5.47 20.56
CA LEU A 445 -13.37 4.90 21.79
C LEU A 445 -12.88 5.56 23.08
N LEU A 446 -11.56 5.77 23.21
CA LEU A 446 -10.94 6.17 24.48
C LEU A 446 -11.49 7.50 25.02
N PRO A 447 -11.69 8.56 24.22
CA PRO A 447 -12.24 9.81 24.75
C PRO A 447 -13.61 9.62 25.40
N LEU A 448 -14.51 8.83 24.77
CA LEU A 448 -15.85 8.57 25.28
C LEU A 448 -15.83 7.71 26.54
N CYS A 449 -15.03 6.63 26.55
CA CYS A 449 -14.89 5.75 27.70
C CYS A 449 -14.26 6.48 28.90
N ILE A 450 -13.23 7.30 28.67
CA ILE A 450 -12.62 8.13 29.72
C ILE A 450 -13.67 9.09 30.29
N MET A 451 -14.44 9.79 29.44
CA MET A 451 -15.50 10.68 29.93
C MET A 451 -16.53 9.91 30.76
N LYS A 452 -16.96 8.71 30.33
CA LYS A 452 -17.90 7.87 31.09
C LYS A 452 -17.35 7.53 32.48
N ILE A 453 -16.09 7.11 32.56
CA ILE A 453 -15.42 6.79 33.83
C ILE A 453 -15.35 8.02 34.74
N TYR A 454 -14.94 9.18 34.21
CA TYR A 454 -14.89 10.43 34.96
C TYR A 454 -16.27 10.82 35.54
N LEU A 455 -17.34 10.61 34.78
CA LEU A 455 -18.71 10.86 35.22
C LEU A 455 -19.15 9.87 36.32
N CYS A 456 -18.76 8.58 36.23
CA CYS A 456 -19.02 7.59 37.27
C CYS A 456 -18.35 7.95 38.62
N PHE A 457 -17.20 8.64 38.60
CA PHE A 457 -16.53 9.15 39.80
C PHE A 457 -17.08 10.49 40.31
N GLY A 458 -18.23 10.97 39.82
CA GLY A 458 -18.86 12.20 40.28
C GLY A 458 -18.14 13.49 39.88
N LYS A 459 -17.18 13.44 38.94
CA LYS A 459 -16.38 14.62 38.53
C LYS A 459 -17.03 15.47 37.43
N GLY A 460 -18.34 15.32 37.20
CA GLY A 460 -19.08 15.99 36.13
C GLY A 460 -19.13 17.52 36.27
N GLU A 461 -19.32 18.03 37.49
CA GLU A 461 -19.37 19.49 37.75
C GLU A 461 -18.05 20.19 37.44
N GLY A 462 -16.91 19.50 37.64
CA GLY A 462 -15.59 20.00 37.33
C GLY A 462 -15.32 20.16 35.83
N ILE A 463 -15.96 19.35 34.99
CA ILE A 463 -15.88 19.46 33.52
C ILE A 463 -16.77 20.62 33.05
N LYS A 464 -17.98 20.71 33.60
CA LYS A 464 -18.96 21.76 33.29
C LYS A 464 -18.43 23.16 33.61
N SER A 465 -17.91 23.39 34.81
CA SER A 465 -17.37 24.69 35.26
C SER A 465 -16.18 25.18 34.41
N LYS A 466 -15.42 24.27 33.81
CA LYS A 466 -14.25 24.59 32.98
C LYS A 466 -14.58 24.77 31.50
N SER A 467 -15.81 24.47 31.08
CA SER A 467 -16.25 24.42 29.68
C SER A 467 -16.27 25.79 28.97
N GLU A 468 -16.41 26.88 29.72
CA GLU A 468 -16.44 28.25 29.19
C GLU A 468 -15.06 28.75 28.75
N ARG A 469 -13.99 28.07 29.17
CA ARG A 469 -12.60 28.47 28.94
C ARG A 469 -12.00 27.73 27.74
N GLY A 470 -12.22 28.25 26.53
CA GLY A 470 -11.53 27.82 25.30
C GLY A 470 -12.14 26.61 24.56
N PHE A 471 -11.68 26.41 23.33
CA PHE A 471 -12.24 25.42 22.39
C PHE A 471 -12.11 23.97 22.89
N CYS A 472 -10.92 23.54 23.32
CA CYS A 472 -10.67 22.16 23.74
C CYS A 472 -11.51 21.76 24.96
N ARG A 473 -11.68 22.65 25.94
CA ARG A 473 -12.50 22.38 27.12
C ARG A 473 -13.97 22.28 26.78
N ARG A 474 -14.45 23.11 25.84
CA ARG A 474 -15.79 23.00 25.29
C ARG A 474 -15.99 21.66 24.57
N MET A 475 -15.01 21.20 23.80
CA MET A 475 -15.09 19.90 23.13
C MET A 475 -15.18 18.75 24.15
N LEU A 476 -14.35 18.76 25.18
CA LEU A 476 -14.43 17.79 26.28
C LEU A 476 -15.80 17.81 26.96
N PHE A 477 -16.38 18.99 27.17
CA PHE A 477 -17.73 19.10 27.72
C PHE A 477 -18.78 18.49 26.78
N LYS A 478 -18.72 18.75 25.47
CA LYS A 478 -19.61 18.12 24.48
C LYS A 478 -19.55 16.59 24.54
N LEU A 479 -18.34 16.03 24.56
CA LEU A 479 -18.14 14.58 24.66
C LEU A 479 -18.64 14.02 26.00
N SER A 480 -18.47 14.77 27.10
CA SER A 480 -19.02 14.39 28.41
C SER A 480 -20.55 14.38 28.43
N LEU A 481 -21.21 15.33 27.74
CA LEU A 481 -22.67 15.31 27.58
C LEU A 481 -23.11 14.04 26.86
N LEU A 482 -22.45 13.67 25.76
CA LEU A 482 -22.74 12.43 25.05
C LEU A 482 -22.54 11.20 25.95
N ALA A 483 -21.42 11.12 26.67
CA ALA A 483 -21.12 10.00 27.57
C ALA A 483 -22.09 9.86 28.75
N SER A 484 -22.74 10.95 29.15
CA SER A 484 -23.72 10.94 30.25
C SER A 484 -25.08 10.35 29.83
N VAL A 485 -25.44 10.43 28.55
CA VAL A 485 -26.73 9.98 28.03
C VAL A 485 -26.63 8.53 27.57
N GLU A 486 -27.00 7.58 28.44
CA GLU A 486 -26.81 6.13 28.22
C GLU A 486 -27.44 5.61 26.92
N ILE A 487 -28.63 6.10 26.55
CA ILE A 487 -29.33 5.72 25.32
C ILE A 487 -28.61 6.17 24.04
N VAL A 488 -27.68 7.11 24.14
CA VAL A 488 -26.83 7.56 23.02
C VAL A 488 -25.43 6.96 23.13
N PHE A 489 -24.86 6.93 24.33
CA PHE A 489 -23.50 6.44 24.58
C PHE A 489 -23.31 4.98 24.19
N TRP A 490 -24.19 4.08 24.64
CA TRP A 490 -23.99 2.64 24.40
C TRP A 490 -24.09 2.26 22.92
N PRO A 491 -25.06 2.74 22.13
CA PRO A 491 -25.06 2.50 20.69
C PRO A 491 -23.79 2.99 19.98
N VAL A 492 -23.27 4.17 20.35
CA VAL A 492 -22.03 4.71 19.77
C VAL A 492 -20.82 3.82 20.11
N VAL A 493 -20.69 3.37 21.36
CA VAL A 493 -19.56 2.49 21.74
C VAL A 493 -19.69 1.11 21.08
N ILE A 494 -20.90 0.54 21.07
CA ILE A 494 -21.15 -0.79 20.49
C ILE A 494 -20.88 -0.77 18.99
N VAL A 495 -21.32 0.25 18.25
CA VAL A 495 -21.08 0.32 16.80
C VAL A 495 -19.60 0.53 16.49
N ALA A 496 -18.87 1.35 17.26
CA ALA A 496 -17.41 1.44 17.11
C ALA A 496 -16.73 0.07 17.27
N LEU A 497 -17.09 -0.69 18.31
CA LEU A 497 -16.57 -2.05 18.52
C LEU A 497 -17.00 -3.02 17.41
N TYR A 498 -18.24 -2.89 16.92
CA TYR A 498 -18.77 -3.70 15.85
C TYR A 498 -17.95 -3.56 14.55
N VAL A 499 -17.40 -2.37 14.26
CA VAL A 499 -16.50 -2.19 13.10
C VAL A 499 -15.26 -3.11 13.19
N ALA A 500 -14.78 -3.44 14.38
CA ALA A 500 -13.66 -4.37 14.54
C ALA A 500 -14.07 -5.85 14.47
N ILE A 501 -15.35 -6.16 14.72
CA ILE A 501 -15.88 -7.53 14.84
C ILE A 501 -16.54 -7.99 13.54
N GLY A 502 -17.46 -7.17 13.01
CA GLY A 502 -18.26 -7.43 11.82
C GLY A 502 -19.46 -8.37 12.06
N PRO A 503 -20.09 -8.86 10.97
CA PRO A 503 -19.75 -8.61 9.56
C PRO A 503 -19.98 -7.15 9.12
N TRP A 504 -19.23 -6.68 8.13
CA TRP A 504 -19.45 -5.35 7.55
C TRP A 504 -20.56 -5.36 6.52
N PHE A 505 -20.55 -6.37 5.66
CA PHE A 505 -21.64 -6.64 4.73
C PHE A 505 -21.66 -8.10 4.28
N VAL A 506 -22.81 -8.50 3.73
CA VAL A 506 -23.02 -9.77 3.02
C VAL A 506 -23.49 -9.45 1.60
N GLY A 507 -22.91 -10.07 0.58
CA GLY A 507 -23.31 -9.80 -0.81
C GLY A 507 -22.65 -10.70 -1.84
N TYR A 508 -22.89 -10.42 -3.13
CA TYR A 508 -22.33 -11.16 -4.26
C TYR A 508 -20.90 -10.70 -4.54
N ILE A 509 -19.97 -11.16 -3.69
CA ILE A 509 -18.54 -10.84 -3.79
C ILE A 509 -17.94 -11.36 -5.11
N ILE A 510 -18.46 -12.49 -5.60
CA ILE A 510 -18.35 -12.96 -6.98
C ILE A 510 -19.77 -13.16 -7.51
N ASP A 511 -19.97 -13.05 -8.82
CA ASP A 511 -21.26 -13.37 -9.44
C ASP A 511 -21.74 -14.76 -9.02
N ASP A 512 -23.02 -14.84 -8.65
CA ASP A 512 -23.68 -16.05 -8.15
C ASP A 512 -23.13 -16.64 -6.83
N HIS A 513 -22.16 -15.98 -6.19
CA HIS A 513 -21.51 -16.46 -4.96
C HIS A 513 -21.59 -15.43 -3.83
N ILE A 514 -22.32 -15.79 -2.78
CA ILE A 514 -22.46 -14.97 -1.58
C ILE A 514 -21.19 -15.10 -0.72
N GLY A 515 -20.69 -13.97 -0.26
CA GLY A 515 -19.61 -13.90 0.72
C GLY A 515 -19.91 -12.91 1.83
N VAL A 516 -19.11 -12.99 2.89
CA VAL A 516 -19.22 -12.15 4.08
C VAL A 516 -17.90 -11.44 4.31
N CYS A 517 -17.94 -10.11 4.41
CA CYS A 517 -16.74 -9.29 4.56
C CYS A 517 -16.61 -8.74 5.98
N PHE A 518 -15.37 -8.72 6.47
CA PHE A 518 -14.96 -8.23 7.78
C PHE A 518 -13.76 -7.29 7.63
N VAL A 519 -13.42 -6.54 8.67
CA VAL A 519 -12.18 -5.75 8.67
C VAL A 519 -10.93 -6.63 8.49
N TRP A 520 -10.98 -7.86 8.99
CA TRP A 520 -9.86 -8.79 9.05
C TRP A 520 -9.82 -9.80 7.90
N GLY A 521 -10.81 -9.82 7.01
CA GLY A 521 -10.82 -10.67 5.82
C GLY A 521 -12.21 -10.95 5.27
N ILE A 522 -12.28 -11.81 4.25
CA ILE A 522 -13.50 -12.18 3.53
C ILE A 522 -13.65 -13.69 3.54
N PHE A 523 -14.86 -14.18 3.83
CA PHE A 523 -15.22 -15.58 3.59
C PHE A 523 -16.03 -15.69 2.30
N LEU A 524 -15.56 -16.54 1.40
CA LEU A 524 -16.17 -16.76 0.09
C LEU A 524 -15.88 -18.19 -0.37
N ALA A 525 -16.92 -18.90 -0.82
CA ALA A 525 -16.81 -20.25 -1.38
C ALA A 525 -15.97 -21.23 -0.50
N GLY A 526 -16.20 -21.22 0.82
CA GLY A 526 -15.48 -22.08 1.77
C GLY A 526 -14.01 -21.67 2.02
N THR A 527 -13.54 -20.58 1.40
CA THR A 527 -12.18 -20.06 1.53
C THR A 527 -12.17 -18.77 2.33
N PHE A 528 -11.11 -18.58 3.14
CA PHE A 528 -10.83 -17.33 3.83
C PHE A 528 -9.77 -16.55 3.07
N LEU A 529 -10.10 -15.31 2.69
CA LEU A 529 -9.19 -14.36 2.08
C LEU A 529 -8.71 -13.36 3.13
N PRO A 530 -7.40 -13.21 3.36
CA PRO A 530 -6.87 -12.34 4.40
C PRO A 530 -7.17 -10.87 4.11
N GLY A 531 -7.52 -10.12 5.15
CA GLY A 531 -7.78 -8.68 5.07
C GLY A 531 -6.49 -7.86 4.98
N GLY A 532 -6.52 -6.81 4.16
CA GLY A 532 -5.50 -5.76 4.11
C GLY A 532 -6.12 -4.42 3.80
N LEU A 533 -6.59 -4.24 2.56
CA LEU A 533 -7.32 -3.03 2.16
C LEU A 533 -8.56 -2.78 3.02
N THR A 534 -9.16 -3.84 3.55
CA THR A 534 -10.26 -3.77 4.53
C THR A 534 -9.90 -2.94 5.77
N TYR A 535 -8.67 -3.03 6.30
CA TYR A 535 -8.24 -2.17 7.42
C TYR A 535 -8.18 -0.69 7.05
N PHE A 536 -7.73 -0.38 5.83
CA PHE A 536 -7.72 0.99 5.32
C PHE A 536 -9.15 1.51 5.06
N ALA A 537 -10.03 0.69 4.49
CA ALA A 537 -11.45 1.01 4.33
C ALA A 537 -12.13 1.28 5.67
N GLY A 538 -11.81 0.50 6.71
CA GLY A 538 -12.32 0.72 8.07
C GLY A 538 -11.80 2.00 8.70
N THR A 539 -10.52 2.30 8.47
CA THR A 539 -9.92 3.56 8.90
C THR A 539 -10.60 4.75 8.23
N LEU A 540 -10.85 4.66 6.92
CA LEU A 540 -11.55 5.69 6.16
C LEU A 540 -12.98 5.88 6.67
N TYR A 541 -13.71 4.79 6.94
CA TYR A 541 -15.03 4.84 7.55
C TYR A 541 -15.00 5.56 8.91
N LEU A 542 -14.04 5.23 9.78
CA LEU A 542 -13.90 5.87 11.08
C LEU A 542 -13.58 7.37 10.96
N LEU A 543 -12.62 7.74 10.08
CA LEU A 543 -12.15 9.12 9.93
C LEU A 543 -13.15 10.02 9.20
N THR A 544 -13.79 9.53 8.15
CA THR A 544 -14.62 10.36 7.25
C THR A 544 -16.09 10.38 7.63
N PHE A 545 -16.57 9.36 8.34
CA PHE A 545 -17.96 9.29 8.77
C PHE A 545 -18.07 9.23 10.29
N TYR A 546 -17.47 8.22 10.93
CA TYR A 546 -17.86 7.86 12.30
C TYR A 546 -17.41 8.87 13.37
N ILE A 547 -16.14 9.30 13.34
CA ILE A 547 -15.60 10.34 14.23
C ILE A 547 -16.34 11.68 13.99
N PRO A 548 -16.47 12.19 12.75
CA PRO A 548 -17.24 13.39 12.49
C PRO A 548 -18.70 13.29 12.96
N PHE A 549 -19.35 12.13 12.76
CA PHE A 549 -20.70 11.88 13.25
C PHE A 549 -20.80 12.02 14.77
N ILE A 550 -19.88 11.42 15.55
CA ILE A 550 -19.84 11.56 17.02
C ILE A 550 -19.68 13.04 17.42
N LEU A 551 -18.79 13.77 16.74
CA LEU A 551 -18.57 15.19 17.00
C LEU A 551 -19.83 16.03 16.71
N CYS A 552 -20.50 15.78 15.59
CA CYS A 552 -21.77 16.43 15.25
C CYS A 552 -22.87 16.09 16.25
N LEU A 553 -22.98 14.83 16.68
CA LEU A 553 -23.97 14.36 17.65
C LEU A 553 -23.76 15.00 19.02
N SER A 554 -22.50 15.04 19.50
CA SER A 554 -22.13 15.71 20.75
C SER A 554 -22.37 17.22 20.71
N ASN A 555 -22.16 17.85 19.54
CA ASN A 555 -22.48 19.25 19.32
C ASN A 555 -24.00 19.50 19.35
N CYS A 556 -24.81 18.61 18.76
CA CYS A 556 -26.26 18.70 18.81
C CYS A 556 -26.78 18.65 20.25
N LEU A 557 -26.25 17.72 21.06
CA LEU A 557 -26.54 17.63 22.50
C LEU A 557 -26.17 18.92 23.25
N TYR A 558 -24.98 19.47 22.98
CA TYR A 558 -24.54 20.71 23.60
C TYR A 558 -25.40 21.92 23.25
N LEU A 559 -25.82 22.04 21.99
CA LEU A 559 -26.70 23.14 21.58
C LEU A 559 -28.09 23.02 22.21
N GLN A 560 -28.59 21.82 22.45
CA GLN A 560 -29.83 21.63 23.20
C GLN A 560 -29.68 21.96 24.68
N TYR A 561 -28.63 21.45 25.30
CA TYR A 561 -28.27 21.81 26.67
C TYR A 561 -28.23 23.34 26.84
N LYS A 562 -27.55 24.05 25.93
CA LYS A 562 -27.46 25.51 25.95
C LYS A 562 -28.81 26.20 25.72
N SER A 563 -29.64 25.67 24.82
CA SER A 563 -30.99 26.22 24.59
C SER A 563 -31.85 26.18 25.85
N ILE A 564 -31.74 25.08 26.61
CA ILE A 564 -32.47 24.88 27.88
C ILE A 564 -31.89 25.79 28.98
N THR A 565 -30.57 25.85 29.13
CA THR A 565 -29.94 26.66 30.19
C THR A 565 -30.05 28.17 29.97
N ASP A 566 -29.98 28.62 28.72
CA ASP A 566 -30.03 30.05 28.38
C ASP A 566 -31.47 30.55 28.15
N GLY A 567 -32.49 29.68 28.27
CA GLY A 567 -33.88 30.01 27.98
C GLY A 567 -34.15 30.46 26.54
N ARG A 568 -33.28 30.09 25.59
CA ARG A 568 -33.38 30.52 24.19
C ARG A 568 -34.48 29.74 23.47
N GLN A 569 -35.34 30.46 22.75
CA GLN A 569 -36.35 29.85 21.87
C GLN A 569 -35.67 29.01 20.77
N LYS A 570 -36.27 27.85 20.47
CA LYS A 570 -35.81 26.99 19.37
C LYS A 570 -35.99 27.76 18.04
N PRO A 571 -35.01 27.74 17.12
CA PRO A 571 -35.13 28.46 15.86
C PRO A 571 -36.33 27.95 15.05
N CYS A 572 -37.20 28.86 14.60
CA CYS A 572 -38.48 28.53 13.97
C CYS A 572 -38.44 28.36 12.43
N SER A 573 -37.32 28.67 11.75
CA SER A 573 -37.24 28.54 10.28
C SER A 573 -36.45 27.32 9.84
N LEU A 574 -36.92 26.68 8.75
CA LEU A 574 -36.26 25.55 8.11
C LEU A 574 -34.83 25.90 7.66
N TYR A 575 -34.59 27.13 7.22
CA TYR A 575 -33.27 27.62 6.81
C TYR A 575 -32.25 27.56 7.96
N PHE A 576 -32.59 28.09 9.14
CA PHE A 576 -31.70 28.03 10.31
C PHE A 576 -31.49 26.60 10.81
N TYR A 577 -32.49 25.73 10.67
CA TYR A 577 -32.35 24.30 10.96
C TYR A 577 -31.34 23.64 10.00
N LEU A 578 -31.49 23.84 8.69
CA LEU A 578 -30.59 23.27 7.69
C LEU A 578 -29.16 23.79 7.84
N CYS A 579 -28.95 25.10 8.03
CA CYS A 579 -27.61 25.65 8.27
C CYS A 579 -26.96 25.09 9.53
N ARG A 580 -27.73 24.90 10.62
CA ARG A 580 -27.24 24.33 11.88
C ARG A 580 -26.84 22.85 11.74
N HIS A 581 -27.48 22.12 10.83
CA HIS A 581 -27.31 20.68 10.67
C HIS A 581 -26.60 20.27 9.38
N PHE A 582 -26.10 21.24 8.61
CA PHE A 582 -25.42 21.03 7.34
C PHE A 582 -24.33 19.95 7.44
N LEU A 583 -23.41 20.05 8.42
CA LEU A 583 -22.34 19.07 8.58
C LEU A 583 -22.85 17.65 8.88
N MET A 584 -23.90 17.51 9.70
CA MET A 584 -24.51 16.20 9.99
C MET A 584 -25.08 15.58 8.71
N LEU A 585 -25.81 16.38 7.92
CA LEU A 585 -26.38 15.95 6.65
C LEU A 585 -25.29 15.58 5.64
N SER A 586 -24.21 16.37 5.54
CA SER A 586 -23.09 16.08 4.65
C SER A 586 -22.42 14.74 4.96
N PHE A 587 -22.17 14.42 6.24
CA PHE A 587 -21.59 13.12 6.62
C PHE A 587 -22.55 11.95 6.40
N ILE A 588 -23.85 12.14 6.61
CA ILE A 588 -24.86 11.12 6.30
C ILE A 588 -24.94 10.87 4.79
N SER A 589 -24.93 11.93 3.98
CA SER A 589 -24.90 11.84 2.50
C SER A 589 -23.62 11.17 2.00
N TRP A 590 -22.47 11.47 2.61
CA TRP A 590 -21.22 10.78 2.32
C TRP A 590 -21.31 9.27 2.57
N GLN A 591 -21.92 8.87 3.70
CA GLN A 591 -22.12 7.46 3.99
C GLN A 591 -23.14 6.78 3.07
N ALA A 592 -24.17 7.52 2.64
CA ALA A 592 -25.12 7.05 1.64
C ALA A 592 -24.45 6.79 0.29
N LEU A 593 -23.52 7.64 -0.13
CA LEU A 593 -22.72 7.41 -1.32
C LEU A 593 -21.93 6.10 -1.22
N TRP A 594 -21.30 5.81 -0.07
CA TRP A 594 -20.62 4.53 0.14
C TRP A 594 -21.56 3.32 0.08
N ALA A 595 -22.77 3.42 0.63
CA ALA A 595 -23.77 2.35 0.50
C ALA A 595 -24.11 2.10 -0.99
N VAL A 596 -24.23 3.15 -1.80
CA VAL A 596 -24.45 3.06 -3.25
C VAL A 596 -23.25 2.42 -3.95
N VAL A 597 -22.02 2.76 -3.58
CA VAL A 597 -20.83 2.09 -4.13
C VAL A 597 -20.91 0.58 -3.91
N TYR A 598 -21.27 0.13 -2.70
CA TYR A 598 -21.38 -1.30 -2.38
C TYR A 598 -22.53 -1.98 -3.13
N PHE A 599 -23.61 -1.25 -3.43
CA PHE A 599 -24.67 -1.74 -4.31
C PHE A 599 -24.13 -2.07 -5.70
N PHE A 600 -23.36 -1.17 -6.32
CA PHE A 600 -22.80 -1.40 -7.64
C PHE A 600 -21.67 -2.44 -7.66
N SER A 601 -20.89 -2.54 -6.58
CA SER A 601 -19.81 -3.54 -6.50
C SER A 601 -20.32 -4.95 -6.18
N TYR A 602 -21.31 -5.10 -5.29
CA TYR A 602 -21.69 -6.39 -4.69
C TYR A 602 -23.19 -6.70 -4.72
N GLY A 603 -23.98 -5.87 -5.41
CA GLY A 603 -25.41 -6.06 -5.64
C GLY A 603 -26.31 -5.57 -4.49
N SER A 604 -27.62 -5.74 -4.70
CA SER A 604 -28.67 -5.30 -3.76
C SER A 604 -28.54 -5.91 -2.37
N MET A 605 -28.04 -7.15 -2.28
CA MET A 605 -27.82 -7.81 -0.99
C MET A 605 -26.82 -7.04 -0.13
N ALA A 606 -25.70 -6.57 -0.68
CA ALA A 606 -24.72 -5.77 0.05
C ALA A 606 -25.26 -4.39 0.48
N PHE A 607 -26.21 -3.84 -0.28
CA PHE A 607 -26.90 -2.62 0.12
C PHE A 607 -27.79 -2.85 1.34
N PHE A 608 -28.65 -3.87 1.34
CA PHE A 608 -29.57 -4.11 2.47
C PHE A 608 -28.87 -4.74 3.69
N LEU A 609 -27.88 -5.61 3.45
CA LEU A 609 -27.06 -6.25 4.48
C LEU A 609 -25.72 -5.51 4.68
N GLY A 610 -25.64 -4.22 4.36
CA GLY A 610 -24.49 -3.36 4.59
C GLY A 610 -24.49 -2.77 6.00
N PHE A 611 -24.07 -3.55 6.99
CA PHE A 611 -24.15 -3.20 8.41
C PHE A 611 -23.30 -1.99 8.79
N THR A 612 -22.11 -1.83 8.19
CA THR A 612 -21.26 -0.64 8.39
C THR A 612 -21.60 0.51 7.46
N HIS A 613 -22.42 0.27 6.43
CA HIS A 613 -22.81 1.26 5.43
C HIS A 613 -24.26 1.71 5.62
N THR A 614 -25.21 1.04 4.99
CA THR A 614 -26.64 1.37 5.05
C THR A 614 -27.20 1.46 6.46
N TRP A 615 -26.85 0.51 7.34
CA TRP A 615 -27.36 0.52 8.72
C TRP A 615 -26.75 1.64 9.58
N SER A 616 -25.52 2.07 9.28
CA SER A 616 -24.89 3.23 9.93
C SER A 616 -25.65 4.53 9.64
N ILE A 617 -26.28 4.65 8.46
CA ILE A 617 -27.15 5.78 8.11
C ILE A 617 -28.41 5.75 8.97
N ILE A 618 -29.07 4.60 9.06
CA ILE A 618 -30.26 4.41 9.88
C ILE A 618 -29.95 4.72 11.35
N MET A 619 -28.84 4.18 11.87
CA MET A 619 -28.35 4.47 13.21
C MET A 619 -28.09 5.96 13.42
N ALA A 620 -27.43 6.63 12.46
CA ALA A 620 -27.16 8.05 12.56
C ALA A 620 -28.45 8.88 12.65
N LEU A 621 -29.44 8.59 11.80
CA LEU A 621 -30.74 9.25 11.83
C LEU A 621 -31.51 8.99 13.14
N LEU A 622 -31.49 7.74 13.63
CA LEU A 622 -32.15 7.38 14.89
C LEU A 622 -31.51 8.08 16.09
N LEU A 623 -30.18 8.02 16.23
CA LEU A 623 -29.47 8.69 17.31
C LEU A 623 -29.62 10.20 17.25
N TRP A 624 -29.58 10.77 16.04
CA TRP A 624 -29.82 12.19 15.84
C TRP A 624 -31.23 12.59 16.27
N ARG A 625 -32.26 11.80 15.92
CA ARG A 625 -33.64 11.99 16.39
C ARG A 625 -33.76 11.86 17.91
N ILE A 626 -33.16 10.82 18.50
CA ILE A 626 -33.15 10.60 19.96
C ILE A 626 -32.58 11.82 20.66
N VAL A 627 -31.43 12.32 20.20
CA VAL A 627 -30.80 13.51 20.77
C VAL A 627 -31.79 14.67 20.80
N PHE A 628 -32.63 14.87 19.78
CA PHE A 628 -33.66 15.92 19.73
C PHE A 628 -34.90 15.71 20.58
N THR A 629 -35.28 14.46 20.81
CA THR A 629 -36.47 14.13 21.59
C THR A 629 -36.14 13.83 23.05
N LEU A 630 -34.89 14.09 23.49
CA LEU A 630 -34.47 13.89 24.87
C LEU A 630 -35.28 14.80 25.83
N PRO A 631 -35.84 14.24 26.92
CA PRO A 631 -36.49 15.04 27.96
C PRO A 631 -35.50 16.02 28.61
N GLU A 632 -35.94 17.25 28.86
CA GLU A 632 -35.12 18.32 29.46
C GLU A 632 -34.55 17.89 30.83
N SER A 633 -35.33 17.13 31.60
CA SER A 633 -34.91 16.58 32.90
C SER A 633 -33.65 15.72 32.80
N LYS A 634 -33.47 14.96 31.71
CA LYS A 634 -32.27 14.14 31.50
C LYS A 634 -31.05 14.99 31.15
N LEU A 635 -31.21 16.08 30.40
CA LEU A 635 -30.13 17.00 30.03
C LEU A 635 -29.66 17.87 31.21
N ILE A 636 -30.58 18.27 32.09
CA ILE A 636 -30.26 19.08 33.29
C ILE A 636 -29.64 18.23 34.40
N SER A 637 -29.94 16.93 34.47
CA SER A 637 -29.36 16.00 35.45
C SER A 637 -27.86 15.73 35.25
N ILE A 638 -27.29 16.16 34.12
CA ILE A 638 -25.91 15.89 33.75
C ILE A 638 -24.96 16.71 34.65
N GLY A 639 -24.12 15.98 35.39
CA GLY A 639 -23.13 16.54 36.31
C GLY A 639 -23.49 16.41 37.79
N ARG A 640 -24.75 16.07 38.12
CA ARG A 640 -25.12 15.76 39.52
C ARG A 640 -24.59 14.37 39.91
N PRO A 641 -24.03 14.17 41.11
CA PRO A 641 -23.65 12.84 41.57
C PRO A 641 -24.89 11.94 41.60
N LYS A 642 -24.85 10.80 40.90
CA LYS A 642 -25.88 9.75 41.08
C LYS A 642 -25.79 9.33 42.55
N GLN A 643 -26.86 9.54 43.33
CA GLN A 643 -26.96 8.93 44.66
C GLN A 643 -26.91 7.41 44.45
N VAL A 644 -25.83 6.78 44.87
CA VAL A 644 -25.77 5.33 45.00
C VAL A 644 -26.71 4.99 46.15
N VAL A 645 -27.94 4.58 45.83
CA VAL A 645 -28.82 3.98 46.82
C VAL A 645 -28.19 2.64 47.17
N GLY A 646 -27.41 2.63 48.26
CA GLY A 646 -26.85 1.42 48.83
C GLY A 646 -28.00 0.53 49.27
N THR A 647 -28.27 -0.52 48.50
CA THR A 647 -29.01 -1.67 49.01
C THR A 647 -28.00 -2.51 49.79
N PRO A 648 -28.09 -2.63 51.12
CA PRO A 648 -27.18 -3.48 51.86
C PRO A 648 -27.52 -4.94 51.54
N LEU A 649 -26.64 -5.60 50.80
CA LEU A 649 -26.62 -7.05 50.69
C LEU A 649 -25.99 -7.61 51.98
N LEU A 650 -26.86 -8.13 52.86
CA LEU A 650 -26.64 -9.03 54.01
C LEU A 650 -27.09 -8.45 55.38
N PRO A 651 -27.86 -9.22 56.18
CA PRO A 651 -28.21 -8.84 57.54
C PRO A 651 -27.09 -9.26 58.51
N SER A 652 -26.49 -8.32 59.23
CA SER A 652 -25.56 -8.65 60.32
C SER A 652 -26.33 -8.80 61.64
N SER A 653 -26.63 -10.05 61.99
CA SER A 653 -26.93 -10.46 63.35
C SER A 653 -25.64 -10.58 64.15
N GLN A 654 -25.40 -9.71 65.13
CA GLN A 654 -24.63 -10.07 66.33
C GLN A 654 -25.14 -9.31 67.55
N THR A 655 -25.95 -10.00 68.31
CA THR A 655 -26.14 -9.87 69.76
C THR A 655 -24.84 -10.24 70.46
N ASN A 656 -24.33 -9.39 71.37
CA ASN A 656 -23.93 -9.88 72.69
C ASN A 656 -23.81 -8.75 73.74
N LYS A 657 -24.36 -9.08 74.91
CA LYS A 657 -24.43 -8.32 76.16
C LYS A 657 -23.08 -8.27 76.88
N HIS A 658 -22.83 -7.21 77.66
CA HIS A 658 -22.28 -7.22 79.03
C HIS A 658 -22.25 -5.76 79.55
N LEU A 659 -23.17 -5.35 80.44
CA LEU A 659 -23.05 -5.32 81.92
C LEU A 659 -21.81 -4.57 82.46
N GLY A 660 -22.04 -3.45 83.15
CA GLY A 660 -21.07 -2.82 84.08
C GLY A 660 -21.22 -1.31 84.24
N GLN A 661 -22.09 -0.86 85.16
CA GLN A 661 -21.86 0.40 85.90
C GLN A 661 -20.71 0.20 86.90
N PRO A 662 -20.05 1.29 87.35
CA PRO A 662 -20.39 1.81 88.69
C PRO A 662 -20.54 3.34 88.76
N LEU A 663 -21.24 3.75 89.83
CA LEU A 663 -21.49 5.10 90.32
C LEU A 663 -20.29 5.69 91.11
N GLU A 664 -20.30 7.03 91.22
CA GLU A 664 -19.76 7.90 92.30
C GLU A 664 -18.21 8.04 92.39
N GLU A 665 -17.60 9.17 92.75
CA GLU A 665 -18.07 10.35 93.50
C GLU A 665 -17.11 11.57 93.35
N LEU A 666 -17.61 12.69 93.87
CA LEU A 666 -17.15 14.08 93.93
C LEU A 666 -15.66 14.38 94.23
N THR A 667 -15.21 15.52 93.71
CA THR A 667 -14.11 16.34 94.26
C THR A 667 -14.66 17.54 95.04
N SER A 668 -14.24 17.71 96.29
CA SER A 668 -14.04 19.04 96.91
C SER A 668 -12.95 18.97 98.00
N PRO A 669 -12.15 20.03 98.21
CA PRO A 669 -10.81 19.91 98.80
C PRO A 669 -10.75 20.34 100.27
N SER A 670 -10.02 19.57 101.08
CA SER A 670 -9.17 20.02 102.21
C SER A 670 -8.52 18.82 102.88
#